data_AF-A0A0G4F9A7-F1
#
_entry.id   AF-A0A0G4F9A7-F1
#
_cell.length_a   1.000
_cell.length_b   1.000
_cell.length_c   1.000
_cell.angle_alpha   90.00
_cell.angle_beta   90.00
_cell.angle_gamma   90.00
#
_symmetry.space_group_name_H-M   'P 1'
#
loop_
_entity.id
_entity.type
_entity.pdbx_description
1 polymer ?
#
loop_
_entity_poly.entity_id
_entity_poly.type
_entity_poly.pdbx_seq_one_letter_code
_entity_poly.pdbx_strand_id
1 'polypeptide(L)'
;MRTNHLRSAMSAFLSAVDFDIRSAMKETFTRFEAKTALAIREVRDEGRQDRQRLETEIQLAEERGEVARQETENRMNENLERVRLATIQSIEQTAQKLKDRIRALDDDMMNKILGVAVAKAEIRQTKEFNEKMKVHEEANDASFAEVRAAAAAFKAEVEANEAKQTEEFNRKMEEHEAANEATFTEIREAAAAFKEEVEANESKQTDEFNQKMEEHEAANEATFTELREAAAAFKEEVAEGEKKQTEEMTQRIEEEAEKSSNAIAATNWELNNWRTESQVAQQKMEENFQDKMQNLEQKTSEELEKVREEGKEQKDETEKLIKDLDGVMAEQLKELKTELKNDFDLHREYTDNTRKTMEYETDEKIKAATVSLQEEMAHNKEENETQLGTLREDMNTLKEEVAAGSEEQGKTLQAKISQQAEKIAELADKAGKLTGELEFLKASRSLNSNIFSQLEQNKGEAGEVNEANASRLAAVEEKLKAVDEMFVSTVEKFEALAQQKVDDKGEEQDAKVAQLREDVDALRAEVDEKQKGQEGALQSKIQDQETQHAEMIAELRSDLNRVEEQYKTATGELSKTAEESRKAEAGLLEQLKELRERLSQQEGQLRDLAKANENAETRYVPKEALGAFETRLGDQEAQNIDQTQQIQMQRDIIEKAINAIQQRMNEKKSKGGDSGGSSSSASLGDVKERLDDLLLMSEWRGLAERGFDFEDRDNSGEISKGELSKTMEKLQAVGRSGIIADLFPGEDARSVDTKSVQEVIASFSKDGDASLSKGEFVLFATEYIRKTVMKIATRLAGAGKDLQPAVDGLIAAKKKLQG
;
A
#
# COMPACT_ATOMS: atom_id res chain seq x y z
N MET A 1 -39.86 52.34 -38.67
CA MET A 1 -40.32 53.71 -38.99
C MET A 1 -40.05 54.13 -40.44
N ARG A 2 -38.87 53.87 -41.03
CA ARG A 2 -38.54 54.30 -42.41
C ARG A 2 -39.44 53.74 -43.53
N THR A 3 -39.96 52.51 -43.41
CA THR A 3 -40.88 51.89 -44.40
C THR A 3 -42.24 52.59 -44.49
N ASN A 4 -42.76 53.12 -43.37
CA ASN A 4 -44.04 53.83 -43.35
C ASN A 4 -43.95 55.21 -44.00
N HIS A 5 -42.81 55.91 -43.84
CA HIS A 5 -42.56 57.18 -44.55
C HIS A 5 -42.39 56.97 -46.05
N LEU A 6 -41.72 55.88 -46.47
CA LEU A 6 -41.57 55.54 -47.89
C LEU A 6 -42.93 55.22 -48.54
N ARG A 7 -43.79 54.43 -47.88
CA ARG A 7 -45.17 54.19 -48.36
C ARG A 7 -45.98 55.48 -48.49
N SER A 8 -45.87 56.36 -47.50
CA SER A 8 -46.60 57.63 -47.50
C SER A 8 -46.14 58.55 -48.64
N ALA A 9 -44.83 58.68 -48.84
CA ALA A 9 -44.25 59.47 -49.93
C ALA A 9 -44.61 58.89 -51.31
N MET A 10 -44.61 57.57 -51.44
CA MET A 10 -44.90 56.88 -52.69
C MET A 10 -46.39 56.91 -53.04
N SER A 11 -47.28 56.86 -52.03
CA SER A 11 -48.72 57.08 -52.22
C SER A 11 -49.02 58.51 -52.70
N ALA A 12 -48.29 59.50 -52.18
CA ALA A 12 -48.42 60.90 -52.61
C ALA A 12 -47.84 61.13 -54.02
N PHE A 13 -46.78 60.42 -54.39
CA PHE A 13 -46.22 60.47 -55.73
C PHE A 13 -47.14 59.79 -56.76
N LEU A 14 -47.66 58.59 -56.44
CA LEU A 14 -48.56 57.85 -57.33
C LEU A 14 -49.88 58.57 -57.59
N SER A 15 -50.37 59.42 -56.69
CA SER A 15 -51.59 60.19 -56.93
C SER A 15 -51.44 61.28 -58.01
N ALA A 16 -50.21 61.68 -58.34
CA ALA A 16 -49.89 62.75 -59.29
C ALA A 16 -49.57 62.26 -60.73
N VAL A 17 -49.47 60.95 -60.97
CA VAL A 17 -49.02 60.39 -62.26
C VAL A 17 -50.17 59.72 -63.02
N ASP A 18 -50.12 59.76 -64.36
CA ASP A 18 -51.15 59.24 -65.28
C ASP A 18 -51.48 57.74 -65.05
N PHE A 19 -52.72 57.34 -65.34
CA PHE A 19 -53.29 56.06 -64.87
C PHE A 19 -52.47 54.82 -65.27
N ASP A 20 -51.99 54.75 -66.51
CA ASP A 20 -51.25 53.60 -67.02
C ASP A 20 -49.85 53.48 -66.39
N ILE A 21 -49.18 54.61 -66.15
CA ILE A 21 -47.88 54.64 -65.45
C ILE A 21 -48.07 54.28 -63.97
N ARG A 22 -49.18 54.73 -63.37
CA ARG A 22 -49.55 54.42 -61.98
C ARG A 22 -49.72 52.92 -61.78
N SER A 23 -50.34 52.23 -62.74
CA SER A 23 -50.52 50.78 -62.70
C SER A 23 -49.19 50.02 -62.79
N ALA A 24 -48.33 50.38 -63.75
CA ALA A 24 -47.01 49.76 -63.91
C ALA A 24 -46.08 50.01 -62.71
N MET A 25 -46.10 51.22 -62.13
CA MET A 25 -45.35 51.56 -60.92
C MET A 25 -45.86 50.81 -59.68
N LYS A 26 -47.18 50.58 -59.59
CA LYS A 26 -47.77 49.83 -58.47
C LYS A 26 -47.36 48.36 -58.52
N GLU A 27 -47.32 47.76 -59.71
CA GLU A 27 -46.86 46.38 -59.89
C GLU A 27 -45.37 46.23 -59.59
N THR A 28 -44.51 47.12 -60.10
CA THR A 28 -43.08 47.11 -59.80
C THR A 28 -42.79 47.35 -58.32
N PHE A 29 -43.53 48.25 -57.67
CA PHE A 29 -43.39 48.48 -56.23
C PHE A 29 -43.84 47.27 -55.41
N THR A 30 -44.91 46.59 -55.81
CA THR A 30 -45.38 45.38 -55.11
C THR A 30 -44.36 44.25 -55.23
N ARG A 31 -43.72 44.09 -56.41
CA ARG A 31 -42.60 43.15 -56.59
C ARG A 31 -41.38 43.55 -55.75
N PHE A 32 -41.09 44.84 -55.62
CA PHE A 32 -40.01 45.34 -54.77
C PHE A 32 -40.27 45.11 -53.28
N GLU A 33 -41.48 45.40 -52.78
CA GLU A 33 -41.89 45.10 -51.41
C GLU A 33 -41.82 43.59 -51.12
N ALA A 34 -42.25 42.75 -52.06
CA ALA A 34 -42.17 41.30 -51.93
C ALA A 34 -40.71 40.80 -51.85
N LYS A 35 -39.81 41.30 -52.72
CA LYS A 35 -38.37 40.96 -52.66
C LYS A 35 -37.72 41.44 -51.36
N THR A 36 -38.04 42.64 -50.91
CA THR A 36 -37.49 43.21 -49.68
C THR A 36 -37.97 42.45 -48.45
N ALA A 37 -39.25 42.05 -48.43
CA ALA A 37 -39.80 41.22 -47.37
C ALA A 37 -39.17 39.82 -47.34
N LEU A 38 -38.86 39.25 -48.51
CA LEU A 38 -38.16 37.96 -48.62
C LEU A 38 -36.73 38.07 -48.07
N ALA A 39 -35.97 39.09 -48.48
CA ALA A 39 -34.61 39.32 -48.01
C ALA A 39 -34.54 39.58 -46.49
N ILE A 40 -35.50 40.35 -45.93
CA ILE A 40 -35.59 40.56 -44.47
C ILE A 40 -35.89 39.24 -43.74
N ARG A 41 -36.68 38.35 -44.36
CA ARG A 41 -36.99 37.03 -43.79
C ARG A 41 -35.78 36.11 -43.82
N GLU A 42 -35.04 36.06 -44.93
CA GLU A 42 -33.79 35.30 -45.06
C GLU A 42 -32.75 35.74 -44.02
N VAL A 43 -32.47 37.04 -43.90
CA VAL A 43 -31.53 37.57 -42.89
C VAL A 43 -31.99 37.27 -41.46
N ARG A 44 -33.30 37.28 -41.19
CA ARG A 44 -33.84 36.92 -39.88
C ARG A 44 -33.71 35.43 -39.59
N ASP A 45 -33.92 34.58 -40.60
CA ASP A 45 -33.82 33.13 -40.44
C ASP A 45 -32.34 32.69 -40.33
N GLU A 46 -31.43 33.32 -41.07
CA GLU A 46 -29.97 33.19 -40.87
C GLU A 46 -29.55 33.61 -39.46
N GLY A 47 -29.99 34.78 -38.99
CA GLY A 47 -29.69 35.23 -37.63
C GLY A 47 -30.25 34.34 -36.53
N ARG A 48 -31.33 33.58 -36.78
CA ARG A 48 -31.82 32.55 -35.85
C ARG A 48 -30.96 31.30 -35.89
N GLN A 49 -30.53 30.87 -37.07
CA GLN A 49 -29.63 29.72 -37.22
C GLN A 49 -28.28 29.98 -36.55
N ASP A 50 -27.71 31.18 -36.74
CA ASP A 50 -26.46 31.57 -36.09
C ASP A 50 -26.59 31.63 -34.57
N ARG A 51 -27.73 32.13 -34.06
CA ARG A 51 -27.99 32.15 -32.61
C ARG A 51 -28.14 30.74 -32.04
N GLN A 52 -28.85 29.84 -32.73
CA GLN A 52 -28.94 28.43 -32.33
C GLN A 52 -27.58 27.75 -32.36
N ARG A 53 -26.76 28.04 -33.37
CA ARG A 53 -25.40 27.49 -33.48
C ARG A 53 -24.52 27.95 -32.31
N LEU A 54 -24.56 29.23 -31.96
CA LEU A 54 -23.86 29.79 -30.81
C LEU A 54 -24.36 29.19 -29.48
N GLU A 55 -25.67 29.04 -29.29
CA GLU A 55 -26.23 28.37 -28.11
C GLU A 55 -25.72 26.93 -28.00
N THR A 56 -25.65 26.19 -29.11
CA THR A 56 -25.12 24.82 -29.13
C THR A 56 -23.62 24.77 -28.83
N GLU A 57 -22.85 25.73 -29.33
CA GLU A 57 -21.41 25.83 -29.07
C GLU A 57 -21.10 26.20 -27.62
N ILE A 58 -21.90 27.09 -27.02
CA ILE A 58 -21.80 27.43 -25.59
C ILE A 58 -22.13 26.20 -24.73
N GLN A 59 -23.19 25.47 -25.05
CA GLN A 59 -23.59 24.27 -24.31
C GLN A 59 -22.51 23.17 -24.39
N LEU A 60 -21.90 22.97 -25.57
CA LEU A 60 -20.76 22.07 -25.74
C LEU A 60 -19.51 22.52 -24.98
N ALA A 61 -19.28 23.83 -24.85
CA ALA A 61 -18.17 24.37 -24.08
C ALA A 61 -18.38 24.17 -22.56
N GLU A 62 -19.62 24.34 -22.08
CA GLU A 62 -19.99 24.05 -20.68
C GLU A 62 -19.82 22.56 -20.35
N GLU A 63 -20.32 21.66 -21.21
CA GLU A 63 -20.14 20.21 -21.04
C GLU A 63 -18.66 19.81 -21.01
N ARG A 64 -17.82 20.40 -21.88
CA ARG A 64 -16.36 20.18 -21.87
C ARG A 64 -15.70 20.70 -20.60
N GLY A 65 -16.15 21.85 -20.09
CA GLY A 65 -15.67 22.41 -18.83
C GLY A 65 -16.01 21.52 -17.63
N GLU A 66 -17.20 20.92 -17.62
CA GLU A 66 -17.65 20.02 -16.56
C GLU A 66 -16.88 18.69 -16.57
N VAL A 67 -16.65 18.11 -17.76
CA VAL A 67 -15.79 16.93 -17.92
C VAL A 67 -14.36 17.22 -17.45
N ALA A 68 -13.80 18.39 -17.80
CA ALA A 68 -12.46 18.77 -17.35
C ALA A 68 -12.38 18.94 -15.82
N ARG A 69 -13.40 19.52 -15.18
CA ARG A 69 -13.47 19.61 -13.70
C ARG A 69 -13.52 18.22 -13.07
N GLN A 70 -14.35 17.33 -13.62
CA GLN A 70 -14.51 15.99 -13.08
C GLN A 70 -13.25 15.14 -13.27
N GLU A 71 -12.52 15.28 -14.39
CA GLU A 71 -11.21 14.66 -14.57
C GLU A 71 -10.17 15.20 -13.57
N THR A 72 -10.22 16.50 -13.26
CA THR A 72 -9.31 17.13 -12.29
C THR A 72 -9.59 16.63 -10.87
N GLU A 73 -10.87 16.52 -10.50
CA GLU A 73 -11.32 15.98 -9.22
C GLU A 73 -10.95 14.49 -9.07
N ASN A 74 -11.13 13.69 -10.13
CA ASN A 74 -10.70 12.29 -10.14
C ASN A 74 -9.18 12.14 -9.95
N ARG A 75 -8.38 12.98 -10.62
CA ARG A 75 -6.92 12.98 -10.42
C ARG A 75 -6.51 13.40 -9.02
N MET A 76 -7.21 14.37 -8.43
CA MET A 76 -6.96 14.79 -7.06
C MET A 76 -7.26 13.65 -6.08
N ASN A 77 -8.37 12.94 -6.26
CA ASN A 77 -8.74 11.78 -5.44
C ASN A 77 -7.75 10.61 -5.61
N GLU A 78 -7.31 10.32 -6.84
CA GLU A 78 -6.27 9.31 -7.10
C GLU A 78 -4.94 9.66 -6.39
N ASN A 79 -4.54 10.93 -6.42
CA ASN A 79 -3.33 11.37 -5.72
C ASN A 79 -3.48 11.29 -4.20
N LEU A 80 -4.65 11.64 -3.66
CA LEU A 80 -4.95 11.52 -2.23
C LEU A 80 -4.86 10.06 -1.77
N GLU A 81 -5.38 9.13 -2.58
CA GLU A 81 -5.34 7.71 -2.23
C GLU A 81 -3.93 7.12 -2.36
N ARG A 82 -3.11 7.58 -3.32
CA ARG A 82 -1.68 7.21 -3.38
C ARG A 82 -0.92 7.67 -2.14
N VAL A 83 -1.15 8.90 -1.68
CA VAL A 83 -0.53 9.43 -0.45
C VAL A 83 -0.97 8.63 0.77
N ARG A 84 -2.26 8.27 0.84
CA ARG A 84 -2.81 7.44 1.91
C ARG A 84 -2.17 6.04 1.93
N LEU A 85 -2.05 5.38 0.78
CA LEU A 85 -1.42 4.06 0.66
C LEU A 85 0.07 4.10 1.01
N ALA A 86 0.81 5.12 0.55
CA ALA A 86 2.22 5.30 0.90
C ALA A 86 2.40 5.50 2.42
N THR A 87 1.49 6.24 3.06
CA THR A 87 1.49 6.44 4.51
C THR A 87 1.23 5.15 5.26
N ILE A 88 0.27 4.33 4.83
CA ILE A 88 -0.02 3.02 5.42
C ILE A 88 1.19 2.09 5.31
N GLN A 89 1.83 2.04 4.13
CA GLN A 89 3.03 1.22 3.92
C GLN A 89 4.19 1.65 4.83
N SER A 90 4.40 2.95 5.03
CA SER A 90 5.41 3.47 5.95
C SER A 90 5.15 3.05 7.41
N ILE A 91 3.88 3.11 7.84
CA ILE A 91 3.45 2.66 9.18
C ILE A 91 3.68 1.15 9.34
N GLU A 92 3.32 0.34 8.34
CA GLU A 92 3.52 -1.11 8.38
C GLU A 92 5.00 -1.50 8.44
N GLN A 93 5.85 -0.84 7.66
CA GLN A 93 7.31 -1.05 7.72
C GLN A 93 7.88 -0.68 9.09
N THR A 94 7.40 0.42 9.68
CA THR A 94 7.81 0.84 11.02
C THR A 94 7.37 -0.16 12.09
N ALA A 95 6.12 -0.64 12.02
CA ALA A 95 5.60 -1.66 12.93
C ALA A 95 6.37 -2.99 12.81
N GLN A 96 6.75 -3.37 11.58
CA GLN A 96 7.53 -4.58 11.34
C GLN A 96 8.96 -4.45 11.91
N LYS A 97 9.64 -3.33 11.69
CA LYS A 97 10.94 -3.03 12.33
C LYS A 97 10.85 -3.10 13.85
N LEU A 98 9.77 -2.57 14.45
CA LEU A 98 9.56 -2.62 15.89
C LEU A 98 9.40 -4.06 16.39
N LYS A 99 8.63 -4.88 15.66
CA LYS A 99 8.40 -6.30 15.98
C LYS A 99 9.68 -7.12 15.92
N ASP A 100 10.52 -6.88 14.93
CA ASP A 100 11.80 -7.58 14.79
C ASP A 100 12.78 -7.15 15.90
N ARG A 101 12.72 -5.89 16.32
CA ARG A 101 13.50 -5.37 17.46
C ARG A 101 13.05 -5.95 18.81
N ILE A 102 11.74 -6.16 18.99
CA ILE A 102 11.19 -6.86 20.17
C ILE A 102 11.66 -8.32 20.19
N ARG A 103 11.62 -9.04 19.05
CA ARG A 103 12.14 -10.41 18.97
C ARG A 103 13.63 -10.49 19.31
N ALA A 104 14.43 -9.56 18.79
CA ALA A 104 15.86 -9.51 19.10
C ALA A 104 16.11 -9.28 20.62
N LEU A 105 15.29 -8.46 21.27
CA LEU A 105 15.34 -8.26 22.72
C LEU A 105 14.91 -9.50 23.51
N ASP A 106 13.87 -10.20 23.06
CA ASP A 106 13.42 -11.45 23.68
C ASP A 106 14.50 -12.55 23.55
N ASP A 107 15.13 -12.67 22.38
CA ASP A 107 16.21 -13.61 22.14
C ASP A 107 17.45 -13.29 23.00
N ASP A 108 17.84 -12.01 23.10
CA ASP A 108 18.92 -11.56 23.99
C ASP A 108 18.61 -11.84 25.47
N MET A 109 17.36 -11.58 25.89
CA MET A 109 16.91 -11.86 27.25
C MET A 109 16.91 -13.37 27.54
N MET A 110 16.43 -14.21 26.61
CA MET A 110 16.46 -15.66 26.74
C MET A 110 17.88 -16.20 26.78
N ASN A 111 18.78 -15.66 25.97
CA ASN A 111 20.20 -16.01 26.00
C ASN A 111 20.87 -15.61 27.33
N LYS A 112 20.52 -14.45 27.90
CA LYS A 112 20.98 -14.04 29.24
C LYS A 112 20.44 -14.96 30.34
N ILE A 113 19.17 -15.35 30.27
CA ILE A 113 18.56 -16.30 31.21
C ILE A 113 19.23 -17.68 31.12
N LEU A 114 19.47 -18.17 29.90
CA LEU A 114 20.21 -19.41 29.66
C LEU A 114 21.66 -19.32 30.18
N GLY A 115 22.34 -18.20 29.95
CA GLY A 115 23.68 -17.94 30.49
C GLY A 115 23.71 -17.98 32.02
N VAL A 116 22.72 -17.38 32.68
CA VAL A 116 22.57 -17.44 34.15
C VAL A 116 22.27 -18.87 34.61
N ALA A 117 21.46 -19.63 33.88
CA ALA A 117 21.16 -21.03 34.21
C ALA A 117 22.39 -21.94 34.07
N VAL A 118 23.20 -21.74 33.02
CA VAL A 118 24.47 -22.44 32.81
C VAL A 118 25.47 -22.09 33.90
N ALA A 119 25.67 -20.79 34.19
CA ALA A 119 26.54 -20.36 35.28
C ALA A 119 26.10 -20.93 36.65
N LYS A 120 24.80 -21.04 36.89
CA LYS A 120 24.25 -21.64 38.12
C LYS A 120 24.49 -23.16 38.17
N ALA A 121 24.44 -23.85 37.03
CA ALA A 121 24.78 -25.27 36.93
C ALA A 121 26.28 -25.51 37.16
N GLU A 122 27.14 -24.66 36.61
CA GLU A 122 28.60 -24.69 36.82
C GLU A 122 28.98 -24.39 38.27
N ILE A 123 28.34 -23.42 38.92
CA ILE A 123 28.51 -23.17 40.36
C ILE A 123 28.10 -24.40 41.17
N ARG A 124 27.04 -25.12 40.76
CA ARG A 124 26.58 -26.34 41.43
C ARG A 124 27.56 -27.49 41.27
N GLN A 125 28.08 -27.71 40.06
CA GLN A 125 29.16 -28.67 39.81
C GLN A 125 30.43 -28.33 40.58
N THR A 126 30.81 -27.04 40.63
CA THR A 126 31.99 -26.58 41.38
C THR A 126 31.79 -26.78 42.88
N LYS A 127 30.57 -26.61 43.39
CA LYS A 127 30.24 -26.87 44.80
C LYS A 127 30.29 -28.36 45.12
N GLU A 128 29.76 -29.22 44.26
CA GLU A 128 29.86 -30.69 44.39
C GLU A 128 31.31 -31.19 44.25
N PHE A 129 32.10 -30.57 43.38
CA PHE A 129 33.54 -30.83 43.24
C PHE A 129 34.31 -30.39 44.49
N ASN A 130 34.00 -29.21 45.05
CA ASN A 130 34.60 -28.73 46.28
C ASN A 130 34.19 -29.57 47.50
N GLU A 131 32.95 -30.07 47.57
CA GLU A 131 32.52 -31.02 48.60
C GLU A 131 33.23 -32.37 48.49
N LYS A 132 33.51 -32.84 47.26
CA LYS A 132 34.35 -34.03 47.02
C LYS A 132 35.83 -33.80 47.35
N MET A 133 36.34 -32.58 47.13
CA MET A 133 37.70 -32.19 47.52
C MET A 133 37.85 -31.98 49.03
N LYS A 134 36.77 -31.63 49.74
CA LYS A 134 36.73 -31.53 51.21
C LYS A 134 36.91 -32.88 51.91
N VAL A 135 36.67 -33.99 51.19
CA VAL A 135 36.98 -35.36 51.65
C VAL A 135 38.47 -35.69 51.48
N HIS A 136 39.23 -34.88 50.73
CA HIS A 136 40.67 -35.01 50.53
C HIS A 136 41.49 -33.94 51.27
N GLU A 137 40.85 -33.12 52.11
CA GLU A 137 41.46 -32.02 52.86
C GLU A 137 42.10 -32.48 54.18
N GLU A 138 42.88 -33.56 54.09
CA GLU A 138 43.90 -33.95 55.07
C GLU A 138 45.22 -34.29 54.36
N ALA A 139 45.61 -33.50 53.35
CA ALA A 139 46.99 -33.43 52.87
C ALA A 139 47.21 -32.20 51.98
N ASN A 140 48.22 -31.39 52.33
CA ASN A 140 48.92 -30.35 51.55
C ASN A 140 48.41 -28.90 51.61
N ASP A 141 48.93 -28.18 52.62
CA ASP A 141 48.91 -26.72 52.76
C ASP A 141 49.86 -25.95 51.80
N ALA A 142 50.36 -26.55 50.72
CA ALA A 142 51.30 -25.89 49.82
C ALA A 142 50.69 -25.42 48.47
N SER A 143 49.54 -25.98 48.04
CA SER A 143 49.00 -25.76 46.69
C SER A 143 48.05 -24.56 46.55
N PHE A 144 47.55 -23.99 47.65
CA PHE A 144 46.60 -22.87 47.61
C PHE A 144 47.23 -21.49 47.34
N ALA A 145 48.55 -21.35 47.49
CA ALA A 145 49.25 -20.10 47.19
C ALA A 145 49.35 -19.84 45.68
N GLU A 146 49.56 -20.90 44.88
CA GLU A 146 49.66 -20.82 43.42
C GLU A 146 48.32 -20.50 42.77
N VAL A 147 47.23 -21.08 43.29
CA VAL A 147 45.87 -20.81 42.79
C VAL A 147 45.43 -19.39 43.10
N ARG A 148 45.80 -18.83 44.27
CA ARG A 148 45.52 -17.41 44.58
C ARG A 148 46.35 -16.46 43.71
N ALA A 149 47.59 -16.80 43.39
CA ALA A 149 48.42 -16.02 42.48
C ALA A 149 47.87 -16.05 41.04
N ALA A 150 47.41 -17.21 40.57
CA ALA A 150 46.78 -17.36 39.26
C ALA A 150 45.44 -16.62 39.16
N ALA A 151 44.61 -16.67 40.21
CA ALA A 151 43.35 -15.93 40.26
C ALA A 151 43.57 -14.40 40.28
N ALA A 152 44.61 -13.93 40.98
CA ALA A 152 44.98 -12.51 40.96
C ALA A 152 45.52 -12.06 39.59
N ALA A 153 46.30 -12.90 38.91
CA ALA A 153 46.80 -12.63 37.56
C ALA A 153 45.65 -12.59 36.54
N PHE A 154 44.71 -13.53 36.61
CA PHE A 154 43.53 -13.55 35.73
C PHE A 154 42.63 -12.34 35.96
N LYS A 155 42.42 -11.93 37.21
CA LYS A 155 41.66 -10.72 37.53
C LYS A 155 42.32 -9.47 36.95
N ALA A 156 43.65 -9.34 37.06
CA ALA A 156 44.38 -8.23 36.48
C ALA A 156 44.34 -8.23 34.93
N GLU A 157 44.29 -9.40 34.31
CA GLU A 157 44.15 -9.55 32.85
C GLU A 157 42.75 -9.14 32.37
N VAL A 158 41.71 -9.51 33.10
CA VAL A 158 40.32 -9.09 32.82
C VAL A 158 40.17 -7.58 32.96
N GLU A 159 40.66 -7.00 34.05
CA GLU A 159 40.62 -5.53 34.27
C GLU A 159 41.41 -4.77 33.20
N ALA A 160 42.54 -5.30 32.74
CA ALA A 160 43.32 -4.72 31.65
C ALA A 160 42.62 -4.81 30.28
N ASN A 161 41.84 -5.86 30.04
CA ASN A 161 41.06 -6.01 28.82
C ASN A 161 39.82 -5.10 28.81
N GLU A 162 39.14 -4.95 29.95
CA GLU A 162 38.02 -4.02 30.09
C GLU A 162 38.47 -2.55 29.90
N ALA A 163 39.64 -2.18 30.44
CA ALA A 163 40.23 -0.87 30.21
C ALA A 163 40.54 -0.62 28.73
N LYS A 164 41.11 -1.60 28.01
CA LYS A 164 41.37 -1.49 26.57
C LYS A 164 40.10 -1.38 25.73
N GLN A 165 39.06 -2.15 26.07
CA GLN A 165 37.77 -2.07 25.37
C GLN A 165 37.09 -0.72 25.59
N THR A 166 37.18 -0.17 26.80
CA THR A 166 36.64 1.15 27.13
C THR A 166 37.39 2.26 26.38
N GLU A 167 38.73 2.16 26.30
CA GLU A 167 39.56 3.11 25.54
C GLU A 167 39.30 3.03 24.02
N GLU A 168 39.11 1.82 23.48
CA GLU A 168 38.75 1.64 22.06
C GLU A 168 37.34 2.16 21.75
N PHE A 169 36.39 1.97 22.67
CA PHE A 169 35.03 2.51 22.54
C PHE A 169 35.04 4.05 22.54
N ASN A 170 35.74 4.67 23.49
CA ASN A 170 35.85 6.13 23.56
C ASN A 170 36.53 6.71 22.32
N ARG A 171 37.58 6.06 21.81
CA ARG A 171 38.24 6.49 20.57
C ARG A 171 37.30 6.43 19.36
N LYS A 172 36.46 5.39 19.26
CA LYS A 172 35.47 5.28 18.16
C LYS A 172 34.36 6.34 18.28
N MET A 173 33.96 6.70 19.50
CA MET A 173 33.02 7.80 19.73
C MET A 173 33.61 9.14 19.28
N GLU A 174 34.86 9.44 19.64
CA GLU A 174 35.55 10.67 19.20
C GLU A 174 35.74 10.72 17.67
N GLU A 175 36.07 9.59 17.03
CA GLU A 175 36.15 9.50 15.56
C GLU A 175 34.78 9.73 14.89
N HIS A 176 33.69 9.24 15.49
CA HIS A 176 32.33 9.43 14.98
C HIS A 176 31.83 10.87 15.16
N GLU A 177 32.12 11.50 16.30
CA GLU A 177 31.81 12.92 16.53
C GLU A 177 32.56 13.82 15.54
N ALA A 178 33.83 13.53 15.26
CA ALA A 178 34.61 14.27 14.26
C ALA A 178 34.06 14.11 12.84
N ALA A 179 33.59 12.91 12.47
CA ALA A 179 32.96 12.65 11.18
C ALA A 179 31.60 13.36 11.04
N ASN A 180 30.81 13.40 12.10
CA ASN A 180 29.54 14.12 12.13
C ASN A 180 29.76 15.63 11.98
N GLU A 181 30.73 16.22 12.70
CA GLU A 181 31.03 17.66 12.58
C GLU A 181 31.53 18.04 11.17
N ALA A 182 32.32 17.18 10.53
CA ALA A 182 32.72 17.37 9.13
C ALA A 182 31.51 17.37 8.19
N THR A 183 30.58 16.44 8.38
CA THR A 183 29.36 16.33 7.57
C THR A 183 28.43 17.53 7.78
N PHE A 184 28.27 18.01 9.02
CA PHE A 184 27.50 19.23 9.29
C PHE A 184 28.15 20.48 8.69
N THR A 185 29.48 20.51 8.59
CA THR A 185 30.21 21.60 7.93
C THR A 185 29.94 21.61 6.43
N GLU A 186 30.01 20.46 5.75
CA GLU A 186 29.68 20.34 4.32
C GLU A 186 28.22 20.73 4.03
N ILE A 187 27.27 20.34 4.89
CA ILE A 187 25.85 20.73 4.74
C ILE A 187 25.68 22.25 4.88
N ARG A 188 26.40 22.90 5.82
CA ARG A 188 26.34 24.36 5.97
C ARG A 188 26.94 25.08 4.76
N GLU A 189 28.03 24.58 4.20
CA GLU A 189 28.65 25.14 3.00
C GLU A 189 27.74 24.98 1.77
N ALA A 190 27.12 23.81 1.59
CA ALA A 190 26.15 23.57 0.51
C ALA A 190 24.90 24.45 0.63
N ALA A 191 24.37 24.64 1.84
CA ALA A 191 23.23 25.53 2.08
C ALA A 191 23.57 27.00 1.80
N ALA A 192 24.80 27.43 2.11
CA ALA A 192 25.27 28.77 1.79
C ALA A 192 25.40 28.98 0.27
N ALA A 193 25.95 27.99 -0.46
CA ALA A 193 26.07 28.05 -1.92
C ALA A 193 24.69 28.07 -2.61
N PHE A 194 23.73 27.27 -2.14
CA PHE A 194 22.37 27.27 -2.68
C PHE A 194 21.67 28.62 -2.46
N LYS A 195 21.87 29.24 -1.29
CA LYS A 195 21.33 30.58 -1.02
C LYS A 195 21.90 31.63 -1.98
N GLU A 196 23.19 31.59 -2.25
CA GLU A 196 23.84 32.51 -3.21
C GLU A 196 23.32 32.30 -4.64
N GLU A 197 23.04 31.05 -5.04
CA GLU A 197 22.46 30.73 -6.35
C GLU A 197 21.02 31.26 -6.49
N VAL A 198 20.19 31.14 -5.45
CA VAL A 198 18.83 31.67 -5.43
C VAL A 198 18.84 33.20 -5.54
N GLU A 199 19.68 33.87 -4.76
CA GLU A 199 19.82 35.34 -4.80
C GLU A 199 20.32 35.82 -6.18
N ALA A 200 21.23 35.09 -6.83
CA ALA A 200 21.69 35.39 -8.17
C ALA A 200 20.59 35.21 -9.24
N ASN A 201 19.73 34.20 -9.09
CA ASN A 201 18.63 33.94 -10.02
C ASN A 201 17.51 34.98 -9.89
N GLU A 202 17.18 35.41 -8.67
CA GLU A 202 16.22 36.50 -8.42
C GLU A 202 16.71 37.83 -9.00
N SER A 203 18.00 38.14 -8.84
CA SER A 203 18.61 39.31 -9.47
C SER A 203 18.48 39.25 -11.00
N LYS A 204 18.79 38.09 -11.61
CA LYS A 204 18.72 37.91 -13.06
C LYS A 204 17.29 38.04 -13.59
N GLN A 205 16.30 37.49 -12.91
CA GLN A 205 14.89 37.64 -13.30
C GLN A 205 14.42 39.10 -13.20
N THR A 206 14.90 39.83 -12.19
CA THR A 206 14.60 41.25 -12.02
C THR A 206 15.23 42.08 -13.14
N ASP A 207 16.46 41.79 -13.52
CA ASP A 207 17.15 42.45 -14.63
C ASP A 207 16.48 42.15 -15.98
N GLU A 208 16.09 40.90 -16.24
CA GLU A 208 15.34 40.52 -17.45
C GLU A 208 13.95 41.18 -17.53
N PHE A 209 13.29 41.36 -16.39
CA PHE A 209 12.01 42.08 -16.32
C PHE A 209 12.18 43.57 -16.61
N ASN A 210 13.19 44.22 -16.01
CA ASN A 210 13.49 45.63 -16.24
C ASN A 210 13.90 45.88 -17.71
N GLN A 211 14.70 44.99 -18.29
CA GLN A 211 15.08 45.08 -19.71
C GLN A 211 13.85 45.02 -20.63
N LYS A 212 12.90 44.12 -20.37
CA LYS A 212 11.66 44.04 -21.16
C LYS A 212 10.77 45.28 -21.02
N MET A 213 10.77 45.91 -19.85
CA MET A 213 10.06 47.18 -19.64
C MET A 213 10.71 48.32 -20.44
N GLU A 214 12.04 48.41 -20.44
CA GLU A 214 12.78 49.40 -21.24
C GLU A 214 12.57 49.19 -22.75
N GLU A 215 12.57 47.94 -23.23
CA GLU A 215 12.28 47.60 -24.63
C GLU A 215 10.84 48.01 -25.03
N HIS A 216 9.88 47.84 -24.13
CA HIS A 216 8.49 48.24 -24.37
C HIS A 216 8.31 49.76 -24.37
N GLU A 217 9.00 50.48 -23.48
CA GLU A 217 9.02 51.95 -23.48
C GLU A 217 9.69 52.50 -24.75
N ALA A 218 10.80 51.91 -25.20
CA ALA A 218 11.46 52.28 -26.46
C ALA A 218 10.57 52.04 -27.68
N ALA A 219 9.81 50.94 -27.71
CA ALA A 219 8.86 50.64 -28.80
C ALA A 219 7.70 51.65 -28.86
N ASN A 220 7.22 52.11 -27.70
CA ASN A 220 6.21 53.16 -27.62
C ASN A 220 6.77 54.52 -28.08
N GLU A 221 7.97 54.89 -27.66
CA GLU A 221 8.60 56.15 -28.09
C GLU A 221 8.84 56.17 -29.61
N ALA A 222 9.22 55.04 -30.21
CA ALA A 222 9.37 54.90 -31.65
C ALA A 222 8.05 55.12 -32.41
N THR A 223 6.95 54.54 -31.92
CA THR A 223 5.61 54.74 -32.53
C THR A 223 5.11 56.18 -32.38
N PHE A 224 5.39 56.84 -31.26
CA PHE A 224 5.10 58.27 -31.10
C PHE A 224 5.93 59.15 -32.03
N THR A 225 7.18 58.76 -32.31
CA THR A 225 8.05 59.48 -33.23
C THR A 225 7.56 59.35 -34.67
N GLU A 226 7.18 58.15 -35.13
CA GLU A 226 6.57 57.94 -36.45
C GLU A 226 5.29 58.76 -36.65
N LEU A 227 4.43 58.84 -35.63
CA LEU A 227 3.23 59.69 -35.67
C LEU A 227 3.56 61.18 -35.79
N ARG A 228 4.66 61.62 -35.17
CA ARG A 228 5.10 63.02 -35.21
C ARG A 228 5.71 63.38 -36.56
N GLU A 229 6.45 62.46 -37.18
CA GLU A 229 7.00 62.61 -38.52
C GLU A 229 5.90 62.58 -39.58
N ALA A 230 4.90 61.70 -39.44
CA ALA A 230 3.72 61.68 -40.31
C ALA A 230 2.92 63.00 -40.23
N ALA A 231 2.78 63.58 -39.04
CA ALA A 231 2.15 64.87 -38.84
C ALA A 231 2.97 66.04 -39.43
N ALA A 232 4.30 65.94 -39.43
CA ALA A 232 5.17 66.92 -40.05
C ALA A 232 5.14 66.86 -41.59
N ALA A 233 5.14 65.65 -42.16
CA ALA A 233 5.02 65.43 -43.61
C ALA A 233 3.68 65.96 -44.17
N PHE A 234 2.59 65.77 -43.42
CA PHE A 234 1.28 66.34 -43.77
C PHE A 234 1.28 67.88 -43.78
N LYS A 235 2.12 68.51 -42.96
CA LYS A 235 2.26 69.96 -42.86
C LYS A 235 3.12 70.54 -44.01
N GLU A 236 4.04 69.74 -44.54
CA GLU A 236 4.90 70.09 -45.68
C GLU A 236 4.17 69.91 -47.03
N GLU A 237 3.27 68.92 -47.14
CA GLU A 237 2.40 68.73 -48.31
C GLU A 237 1.39 69.87 -48.52
N VAL A 238 1.05 70.58 -47.44
CA VAL A 238 0.21 71.81 -47.49
C VAL A 238 1.01 73.04 -47.96
N ALA A 239 2.34 72.99 -47.94
CA ALA A 239 3.20 74.15 -48.25
C ALA A 239 3.51 74.34 -49.75
N GLU A 240 3.19 73.38 -50.63
CA GLU A 240 3.69 73.39 -52.03
C GLU A 240 2.62 73.63 -53.12
N GLY A 241 1.48 74.23 -52.77
CA GLY A 241 0.39 74.54 -53.70
C GLY A 241 -0.08 76.00 -53.68
N GLU A 242 0.74 76.95 -54.12
CA GLU A 242 0.40 78.38 -54.14
C GLU A 242 -0.60 78.82 -55.24
N LYS A 243 -1.39 79.84 -54.86
CA LYS A 243 -1.91 80.98 -55.64
C LYS A 243 -3.10 80.81 -56.61
N LYS A 244 -4.31 80.69 -56.04
CA LYS A 244 -5.44 81.62 -56.34
C LYS A 244 -6.61 81.56 -55.32
N GLN A 245 -6.33 81.41 -54.03
CA GLN A 245 -7.37 81.26 -53.00
C GLN A 245 -7.06 81.97 -51.66
N THR A 246 -6.21 83.00 -51.70
CA THR A 246 -5.62 83.62 -50.49
C THR A 246 -6.48 84.66 -49.77
N GLU A 247 -7.71 84.96 -50.22
CA GLU A 247 -8.62 85.87 -49.48
C GLU A 247 -9.83 85.14 -48.86
N GLU A 248 -10.35 84.08 -49.49
CA GLU A 248 -11.40 83.23 -48.88
C GLU A 248 -10.83 82.27 -47.82
N MET A 249 -9.56 81.88 -47.95
CA MET A 249 -8.93 80.95 -47.01
C MET A 249 -8.54 81.65 -45.70
N THR A 250 -8.23 82.95 -45.70
CA THR A 250 -7.92 83.70 -44.46
C THR A 250 -9.15 83.85 -43.57
N GLN A 251 -10.33 84.11 -44.15
CA GLN A 251 -11.60 84.12 -43.38
C GLN A 251 -11.99 82.72 -42.87
N ARG A 252 -11.74 81.67 -43.66
CA ARG A 252 -11.97 80.29 -43.20
C ARG A 252 -10.99 79.86 -42.11
N ILE A 253 -9.75 80.30 -42.15
CA ILE A 253 -8.74 80.02 -41.12
C ILE A 253 -9.07 80.76 -39.82
N GLU A 254 -9.57 81.99 -39.87
CA GLU A 254 -10.04 82.69 -38.66
C GLU A 254 -11.30 82.03 -38.07
N GLU A 255 -12.27 81.63 -38.88
CA GLU A 255 -13.46 80.88 -38.42
C GLU A 255 -13.13 79.46 -37.93
N GLU A 256 -12.17 78.76 -38.56
CA GLU A 256 -11.71 77.44 -38.11
C GLU A 256 -10.77 77.53 -36.90
N ALA A 257 -9.98 78.58 -36.76
CA ALA A 257 -9.19 78.83 -35.56
C ALA A 257 -10.10 79.19 -34.38
N GLU A 258 -11.18 79.95 -34.59
CA GLU A 258 -12.17 80.24 -33.56
C GLU A 258 -12.99 78.99 -33.20
N LYS A 259 -13.40 78.17 -34.19
CA LYS A 259 -14.02 76.87 -33.94
C LYS A 259 -13.08 75.88 -33.25
N SER A 260 -11.80 75.84 -33.62
CA SER A 260 -10.81 74.96 -33.01
C SER A 260 -10.44 75.44 -31.61
N SER A 261 -10.36 76.75 -31.37
CA SER A 261 -10.17 77.34 -30.04
C SER A 261 -11.36 77.04 -29.13
N ASN A 262 -12.59 77.18 -29.63
CA ASN A 262 -13.81 76.82 -28.90
C ASN A 262 -13.94 75.31 -28.70
N ALA A 263 -13.51 74.50 -29.67
CA ALA A 263 -13.45 73.05 -29.53
C ALA A 263 -12.41 72.66 -28.48
N ILE A 264 -11.20 73.20 -28.51
CA ILE A 264 -10.14 72.96 -27.51
C ILE A 264 -10.58 73.43 -26.12
N ALA A 265 -11.29 74.56 -26.01
CA ALA A 265 -11.87 75.03 -24.76
C ALA A 265 -12.96 74.08 -24.24
N ALA A 266 -13.82 73.56 -25.13
CA ALA A 266 -14.82 72.54 -24.79
C ALA A 266 -14.17 71.21 -24.41
N THR A 267 -13.13 70.77 -25.11
CA THR A 267 -12.39 69.53 -24.79
C THR A 267 -11.64 69.69 -23.47
N ASN A 268 -11.01 70.84 -23.20
CA ASN A 268 -10.36 71.10 -21.93
C ASN A 268 -11.36 71.21 -20.77
N TRP A 269 -12.56 71.73 -21.03
CA TRP A 269 -13.64 71.73 -20.04
C TRP A 269 -14.13 70.30 -19.77
N GLU A 270 -14.37 69.49 -20.80
CA GLU A 270 -14.73 68.07 -20.67
C GLU A 270 -13.62 67.25 -20.00
N LEU A 271 -12.34 67.53 -20.29
CA LEU A 271 -11.21 66.81 -19.72
C LEU A 271 -10.95 67.20 -18.27
N ASN A 272 -11.21 68.46 -17.89
CA ASN A 272 -11.22 68.87 -16.49
C ASN A 272 -12.44 68.31 -15.74
N ASN A 273 -13.61 68.24 -16.37
CA ASN A 273 -14.79 67.64 -15.78
C ASN A 273 -14.60 66.13 -15.60
N TRP A 274 -14.01 65.45 -16.59
CA TRP A 274 -13.61 64.05 -16.50
C TRP A 274 -12.53 63.80 -15.44
N ARG A 275 -11.52 64.68 -15.31
CA ARG A 275 -10.55 64.59 -14.20
C ARG A 275 -11.21 64.75 -12.84
N THR A 276 -12.17 65.66 -12.72
CA THR A 276 -12.90 65.88 -11.47
C THR A 276 -13.81 64.69 -11.16
N GLU A 277 -14.52 64.16 -12.14
CA GLU A 277 -15.35 62.95 -12.02
C GLU A 277 -14.49 61.71 -11.72
N SER A 278 -13.32 61.59 -12.33
CA SER A 278 -12.35 60.52 -12.06
C SER A 278 -11.79 60.64 -10.64
N GLN A 279 -11.45 61.84 -10.16
CA GLN A 279 -11.00 62.03 -8.77
C GLN A 279 -12.10 61.73 -7.76
N VAL A 280 -13.35 62.12 -8.04
CA VAL A 280 -14.51 61.79 -7.21
C VAL A 280 -14.81 60.29 -7.24
N ALA A 281 -14.68 59.64 -8.40
CA ALA A 281 -14.83 58.20 -8.53
C ALA A 281 -13.72 57.45 -7.78
N GLN A 282 -12.48 57.95 -7.84
CA GLN A 282 -11.34 57.39 -7.13
C GLN A 282 -11.48 57.57 -5.61
N GLN A 283 -11.91 58.74 -5.14
CA GLN A 283 -12.24 58.96 -3.72
C GLN A 283 -13.39 58.06 -3.25
N LYS A 284 -14.46 57.89 -4.05
CA LYS A 284 -15.53 56.95 -3.70
C LYS A 284 -15.10 55.49 -3.74
N MET A 285 -14.13 55.14 -4.58
CA MET A 285 -13.57 53.81 -4.63
C MET A 285 -12.68 53.56 -3.41
N GLU A 286 -11.90 54.55 -2.99
CA GLU A 286 -11.09 54.55 -1.77
C GLU A 286 -11.97 54.45 -0.52
N GLU A 287 -13.05 55.26 -0.41
CA GLU A 287 -14.02 55.18 0.68
C GLU A 287 -14.71 53.81 0.73
N ASN A 288 -15.16 53.28 -0.42
CA ASN A 288 -15.73 51.92 -0.47
C ASN A 288 -14.70 50.83 -0.14
N PHE A 289 -13.43 51.04 -0.46
CA PHE A 289 -12.36 50.11 -0.13
C PHE A 289 -12.06 50.15 1.36
N GLN A 290 -11.99 51.33 1.97
CA GLN A 290 -11.81 51.51 3.41
C GLN A 290 -13.01 50.95 4.21
N ASP A 291 -14.25 51.21 3.76
CA ASP A 291 -15.44 50.64 4.39
C ASP A 291 -15.45 49.11 4.27
N LYS A 292 -15.06 48.55 3.11
CA LYS A 292 -14.92 47.10 2.94
C LYS A 292 -13.81 46.52 3.82
N MET A 293 -12.69 47.20 3.95
CA MET A 293 -11.57 46.76 4.80
C MET A 293 -11.97 46.77 6.27
N GLN A 294 -12.63 47.83 6.75
CA GLN A 294 -13.13 47.87 8.14
C GLN A 294 -14.19 46.81 8.40
N ASN A 295 -15.08 46.57 7.44
CA ASN A 295 -16.13 45.54 7.57
C ASN A 295 -15.52 44.11 7.50
N LEU A 296 -14.47 43.91 6.70
CA LEU A 296 -13.69 42.67 6.70
C LEU A 296 -12.93 42.49 8.00
N GLU A 297 -12.26 43.51 8.53
CA GLU A 297 -11.56 43.43 9.82
C GLU A 297 -12.53 43.11 10.97
N GLN A 298 -13.70 43.77 10.99
CA GLN A 298 -14.74 43.48 11.98
C GLN A 298 -15.25 42.04 11.83
N LYS A 299 -15.55 41.59 10.60
CA LYS A 299 -16.04 40.24 10.35
C LYS A 299 -14.99 39.17 10.65
N THR A 300 -13.72 39.45 10.39
CA THR A 300 -12.60 38.55 10.71
C THR A 300 -12.40 38.47 12.23
N SER A 301 -12.57 39.59 12.95
CA SER A 301 -12.53 39.59 14.42
C SER A 301 -13.71 38.80 15.02
N GLU A 302 -14.93 38.96 14.48
CA GLU A 302 -16.11 38.21 14.91
C GLU A 302 -15.98 36.71 14.59
N GLU A 303 -15.44 36.35 13.42
CA GLU A 303 -15.15 34.95 13.06
C GLU A 303 -14.03 34.35 13.91
N LEU A 304 -12.97 35.10 14.24
CA LEU A 304 -11.91 34.64 15.14
C LEU A 304 -12.42 34.44 16.57
N GLU A 305 -13.33 35.30 17.05
CA GLU A 305 -13.96 35.12 18.36
C GLU A 305 -14.91 33.93 18.37
N LYS A 306 -15.65 33.69 17.28
CA LYS A 306 -16.46 32.49 17.08
C LYS A 306 -15.61 31.21 17.02
N VAL A 307 -14.50 31.22 16.30
CA VAL A 307 -13.54 30.11 16.24
C VAL A 307 -12.88 29.87 17.61
N ARG A 308 -12.69 30.92 18.42
CA ARG A 308 -12.16 30.80 19.79
C ARG A 308 -13.18 30.20 20.76
N GLU A 309 -14.47 30.50 20.59
CA GLU A 309 -15.55 29.86 21.35
C GLU A 309 -15.79 28.41 20.91
N GLU A 310 -15.83 28.16 19.60
CA GLU A 310 -15.92 26.81 19.02
C GLU A 310 -14.71 25.95 19.39
N GLY A 311 -13.51 26.53 19.45
CA GLY A 311 -12.30 25.85 19.91
C GLY A 311 -12.31 25.51 21.40
N LYS A 312 -13.01 26.28 22.24
CA LYS A 312 -13.24 25.92 23.65
C LYS A 312 -14.26 24.80 23.78
N GLU A 313 -15.35 24.86 23.01
CA GLU A 313 -16.37 23.82 22.99
C GLU A 313 -15.81 22.49 22.45
N GLN A 314 -15.01 22.53 21.38
CA GLN A 314 -14.27 21.38 20.87
C GLN A 314 -13.25 20.85 21.87
N LYS A 315 -12.57 21.72 22.63
CA LYS A 315 -11.64 21.27 23.66
C LYS A 315 -12.37 20.54 24.79
N ASP A 316 -13.48 21.08 25.26
CA ASP A 316 -14.29 20.45 26.32
C ASP A 316 -14.94 19.14 25.82
N GLU A 317 -15.34 19.08 24.55
CA GLU A 317 -15.85 17.87 23.90
C GLU A 317 -14.74 16.83 23.68
N THR A 318 -13.51 17.27 23.37
CA THR A 318 -12.33 16.39 23.26
C THR A 318 -11.91 15.86 24.64
N GLU A 319 -11.91 16.68 25.69
CA GLU A 319 -11.63 16.21 27.06
C GLU A 319 -12.69 15.22 27.55
N LYS A 320 -13.96 15.42 27.18
CA LYS A 320 -15.03 14.46 27.44
C LYS A 320 -14.85 13.16 26.65
N LEU A 321 -14.51 13.25 25.36
CA LEU A 321 -14.21 12.09 24.52
C LEU A 321 -13.01 11.29 25.02
N ILE A 322 -11.95 11.96 25.49
CA ILE A 322 -10.77 11.32 26.11
C ILE A 322 -11.20 10.55 27.37
N LYS A 323 -12.03 11.16 28.22
CA LYS A 323 -12.51 10.51 29.44
C LYS A 323 -13.44 9.33 29.16
N ASP A 324 -14.28 9.44 28.13
CA ASP A 324 -15.13 8.35 27.66
C ASP A 324 -14.28 7.24 27.00
N LEU A 325 -13.22 7.59 26.26
CA LEU A 325 -12.25 6.65 25.71
C LEU A 325 -11.47 5.91 26.80
N ASP A 326 -11.03 6.59 27.85
CA ASP A 326 -10.35 5.97 29.00
C ASP A 326 -11.28 4.97 29.70
N GLY A 327 -12.58 5.30 29.82
CA GLY A 327 -13.59 4.38 30.34
C GLY A 327 -13.79 3.15 29.44
N VAL A 328 -13.88 3.34 28.13
CA VAL A 328 -14.01 2.25 27.15
C VAL A 328 -12.75 1.38 27.13
N MET A 329 -11.56 1.98 27.15
CA MET A 329 -10.29 1.25 27.18
C MET A 329 -10.12 0.46 28.48
N ALA A 330 -10.55 1.00 29.62
CA ALA A 330 -10.54 0.28 30.90
C ALA A 330 -11.48 -0.95 30.90
N GLU A 331 -12.68 -0.81 30.32
CA GLU A 331 -13.62 -1.94 30.21
C GLU A 331 -13.13 -2.98 29.20
N GLN A 332 -12.56 -2.56 28.06
CA GLN A 332 -11.90 -3.44 27.10
C GLN A 332 -10.70 -4.18 27.71
N LEU A 333 -9.85 -3.50 28.48
CA LEU A 333 -8.73 -4.13 29.20
C LEU A 333 -9.20 -5.19 30.21
N LYS A 334 -10.35 -4.97 30.84
CA LYS A 334 -10.96 -5.90 31.79
C LYS A 334 -11.57 -7.11 31.06
N GLU A 335 -12.20 -6.91 29.91
CA GLU A 335 -12.70 -7.98 29.04
C GLU A 335 -11.54 -8.81 28.49
N LEU A 336 -10.48 -8.17 27.98
CA LEU A 336 -9.27 -8.81 27.45
C LEU A 336 -8.50 -9.58 28.52
N LYS A 337 -8.44 -9.08 29.76
CA LYS A 337 -7.91 -9.84 30.92
C LYS A 337 -8.75 -11.08 31.24
N THR A 338 -10.06 -11.00 31.04
CA THR A 338 -10.98 -12.13 31.29
C THR A 338 -10.86 -13.17 30.19
N GLU A 339 -10.80 -12.75 28.93
CA GLU A 339 -10.53 -13.62 27.78
C GLU A 339 -9.16 -14.29 27.89
N LEU A 340 -8.10 -13.55 28.20
CA LEU A 340 -6.76 -14.11 28.36
C LEU A 340 -6.72 -15.15 29.49
N LYS A 341 -7.42 -14.88 30.60
CA LYS A 341 -7.57 -15.85 31.69
C LYS A 341 -8.29 -17.12 31.23
N ASN A 342 -9.39 -16.98 30.49
CA ASN A 342 -10.13 -18.12 29.95
C ASN A 342 -9.27 -18.92 28.95
N ASP A 343 -8.48 -18.26 28.10
CA ASP A 343 -7.56 -18.91 27.16
C ASP A 343 -6.44 -19.66 27.90
N PHE A 344 -5.89 -19.09 28.98
CA PHE A 344 -4.93 -19.79 29.84
C PHE A 344 -5.54 -21.03 30.50
N ASP A 345 -6.78 -20.93 31.01
CA ASP A 345 -7.49 -22.05 31.61
C ASP A 345 -7.81 -23.13 30.57
N LEU A 346 -8.19 -22.75 29.34
CA LEU A 346 -8.45 -23.66 28.24
C LEU A 346 -7.16 -24.36 27.76
N HIS A 347 -6.06 -23.62 27.66
CA HIS A 347 -4.75 -24.17 27.30
C HIS A 347 -4.25 -25.14 28.36
N ARG A 348 -4.50 -24.85 29.65
CA ARG A 348 -4.19 -25.75 30.76
C ARG A 348 -4.99 -27.04 30.66
N GLU A 349 -6.30 -26.95 30.39
CA GLU A 349 -7.17 -28.12 30.20
C GLU A 349 -6.74 -28.96 28.98
N TYR A 350 -6.41 -28.32 27.86
CA TYR A 350 -5.90 -28.99 26.66
C TYR A 350 -4.58 -29.73 26.92
N THR A 351 -3.68 -29.11 27.68
CA THR A 351 -2.38 -29.71 28.05
C THR A 351 -2.59 -30.92 28.96
N ASP A 352 -3.49 -30.81 29.95
CA ASP A 352 -3.81 -31.91 30.85
C ASP A 352 -4.50 -33.08 30.11
N ASN A 353 -5.37 -32.80 29.14
CA ASN A 353 -6.02 -33.84 28.33
C ASN A 353 -5.05 -34.51 27.36
N THR A 354 -4.16 -33.75 26.72
CA THR A 354 -3.12 -34.29 25.84
C THR A 354 -2.16 -35.19 26.62
N ARG A 355 -1.77 -34.76 27.83
CA ARG A 355 -0.94 -35.56 28.74
C ARG A 355 -1.62 -36.88 29.12
N LYS A 356 -2.88 -36.85 29.58
CA LYS A 356 -3.65 -38.07 29.93
C LYS A 356 -3.77 -39.03 28.75
N THR A 357 -3.91 -38.50 27.54
CA THR A 357 -3.99 -39.30 26.32
C THR A 357 -2.65 -39.99 26.01
N MET A 358 -1.54 -39.26 26.13
CA MET A 358 -0.20 -39.84 25.97
C MET A 358 0.14 -40.87 27.05
N GLU A 359 -0.26 -40.63 28.31
CA GLU A 359 -0.09 -41.59 29.42
C GLU A 359 -0.87 -42.89 29.11
N TYR A 360 -2.13 -42.78 28.69
CA TYR A 360 -2.96 -43.93 28.32
C TYR A 360 -2.40 -44.71 27.12
N GLU A 361 -1.99 -44.03 26.05
CA GLU A 361 -1.40 -44.68 24.87
C GLU A 361 -0.06 -45.37 25.18
N THR A 362 0.76 -44.76 26.03
CA THR A 362 2.06 -45.33 26.42
C THR A 362 1.86 -46.57 27.29
N ASP A 363 0.92 -46.52 28.24
CA ASP A 363 0.59 -47.67 29.07
C ASP A 363 0.00 -48.84 28.27
N GLU A 364 -0.90 -48.56 27.31
CA GLU A 364 -1.45 -49.60 26.42
C GLU A 364 -0.37 -50.20 25.49
N LYS A 365 0.56 -49.38 24.96
CA LYS A 365 1.70 -49.89 24.17
C LYS A 365 2.64 -50.76 25.00
N ILE A 366 2.97 -50.36 26.22
CA ILE A 366 3.81 -51.15 27.14
C ILE A 366 3.12 -52.45 27.51
N LYS A 367 1.81 -52.42 27.77
CA LYS A 367 1.00 -53.60 28.09
C LYS A 367 0.92 -54.56 26.90
N ALA A 368 0.68 -54.07 25.69
CA ALA A 368 0.68 -54.86 24.47
C ALA A 368 2.05 -55.51 24.20
N ALA A 369 3.15 -54.76 24.35
CA ALA A 369 4.51 -55.30 24.22
C ALA A 369 4.81 -56.38 25.28
N THR A 370 4.35 -56.17 26.52
CA THR A 370 4.52 -57.15 27.60
C THR A 370 3.75 -58.45 27.31
N VAL A 371 2.52 -58.35 26.81
CA VAL A 371 1.71 -59.51 26.43
C VAL A 371 2.35 -60.27 25.26
N SER A 372 2.80 -59.55 24.22
CA SER A 372 3.47 -60.16 23.06
C SER A 372 4.75 -60.92 23.47
N LEU A 373 5.55 -60.35 24.37
CA LEU A 373 6.75 -61.03 24.89
C LEU A 373 6.41 -62.23 25.77
N GLN A 374 5.32 -62.17 26.54
CA GLN A 374 4.87 -63.32 27.33
C GLN A 374 4.39 -64.48 26.43
N GLU A 375 3.68 -64.17 25.34
CA GLU A 375 3.26 -65.15 24.34
C GLU A 375 4.47 -65.76 23.62
N GLU A 376 5.45 -64.94 23.24
CA GLU A 376 6.70 -65.40 22.61
C GLU A 376 7.52 -66.28 23.55
N MET A 377 7.64 -65.91 24.84
CA MET A 377 8.29 -66.75 25.84
C MET A 377 7.53 -68.07 26.07
N ALA A 378 6.20 -68.05 26.07
CA ALA A 378 5.39 -69.26 26.22
C ALA A 378 5.58 -70.21 25.02
N HIS A 379 5.57 -69.66 23.80
CA HIS A 379 5.81 -70.42 22.58
C HIS A 379 7.24 -71.00 22.52
N ASN A 380 8.26 -70.17 22.80
CA ASN A 380 9.64 -70.63 22.87
C ASN A 380 9.85 -71.68 23.97
N LYS A 381 9.13 -71.57 25.10
CA LYS A 381 9.17 -72.58 26.16
C LYS A 381 8.60 -73.91 25.70
N GLU A 382 7.43 -73.91 25.03
CA GLU A 382 6.80 -75.11 24.48
C GLU A 382 7.67 -75.76 23.40
N GLU A 383 8.26 -74.94 22.52
CA GLU A 383 9.20 -75.40 21.49
C GLU A 383 10.45 -76.03 22.13
N ASN A 384 11.05 -75.36 23.12
CA ASN A 384 12.21 -75.87 23.84
C ASN A 384 11.89 -77.15 24.62
N GLU A 385 10.72 -77.26 25.24
CA GLU A 385 10.28 -78.49 25.93
C GLU A 385 10.11 -79.64 24.94
N THR A 386 9.58 -79.37 23.74
CA THR A 386 9.44 -80.36 22.66
C THR A 386 10.81 -80.81 22.14
N GLN A 387 11.73 -79.87 21.90
CA GLN A 387 13.11 -80.14 21.46
C GLN A 387 13.91 -80.90 22.53
N LEU A 388 13.73 -80.56 23.81
CA LEU A 388 14.35 -81.29 24.91
C LEU A 388 13.75 -82.69 25.08
N GLY A 389 12.46 -82.88 24.79
CA GLY A 389 11.80 -84.18 24.76
C GLY A 389 12.42 -85.10 23.71
N THR A 390 12.56 -84.62 22.47
CA THR A 390 13.21 -85.35 21.37
C THR A 390 14.67 -85.62 21.66
N LEU A 391 15.42 -84.65 22.18
CA LEU A 391 16.82 -84.86 22.60
C LEU A 391 16.95 -85.92 23.70
N ARG A 392 16.01 -85.99 24.65
CA ARG A 392 16.02 -87.04 25.69
C ARG A 392 15.74 -88.43 25.11
N GLU A 393 14.80 -88.55 24.17
CA GLU A 393 14.53 -89.81 23.47
C GLU A 393 15.73 -90.27 22.64
N ASP A 394 16.34 -89.35 21.88
CA ASP A 394 17.57 -89.62 21.13
C ASP A 394 18.71 -90.04 22.06
N MET A 395 18.89 -89.35 23.19
CA MET A 395 19.94 -89.68 24.14
C MET A 395 19.70 -91.04 24.84
N ASN A 396 18.45 -91.43 25.08
CA ASN A 396 18.11 -92.75 25.60
C ASN A 396 18.37 -93.84 24.55
N THR A 397 18.01 -93.60 23.29
CA THR A 397 18.30 -94.50 22.17
C THR A 397 19.81 -94.67 21.98
N LEU A 398 20.57 -93.58 22.02
CA LEU A 398 22.04 -93.62 21.97
C LEU A 398 22.65 -94.38 23.14
N LYS A 399 22.09 -94.27 24.36
CA LYS A 399 22.56 -95.05 25.52
C LYS A 399 22.33 -96.54 25.34
N GLU A 400 21.20 -96.95 24.74
CA GLU A 400 20.92 -98.35 24.40
C GLU A 400 21.87 -98.87 23.31
N GLU A 401 22.18 -98.06 22.30
CA GLU A 401 23.18 -98.37 21.27
C GLU A 401 24.61 -98.49 21.82
N VAL A 402 25.01 -97.62 22.75
CA VAL A 402 26.31 -97.68 23.46
C VAL A 402 26.44 -98.98 24.27
N ALA A 403 25.35 -99.46 24.88
CA ALA A 403 25.36 -100.71 25.63
C ALA A 403 25.51 -101.97 24.76
N ALA A 404 25.27 -101.86 23.45
CA ALA A 404 25.26 -102.98 22.50
C ALA A 404 26.47 -103.02 21.53
N GLY A 405 27.30 -101.97 21.48
CA GLY A 405 28.27 -101.75 20.41
C GLY A 405 29.75 -101.99 20.74
N SER A 406 30.54 -102.30 19.70
CA SER A 406 32.00 -102.46 19.77
C SER A 406 32.74 -101.11 19.87
N GLU A 407 34.02 -101.14 20.27
CA GLU A 407 34.88 -99.99 20.60
C GLU A 407 34.94 -98.88 19.51
N GLU A 408 34.71 -99.23 18.24
CA GLU A 408 34.69 -98.27 17.13
C GLU A 408 33.38 -97.46 17.05
N GLN A 409 32.25 -98.02 17.50
CA GLN A 409 30.97 -97.32 17.61
C GLN A 409 30.99 -96.29 18.75
N GLY A 410 31.80 -96.51 19.79
CA GLY A 410 31.93 -95.61 20.94
C GLY A 410 32.40 -94.20 20.57
N LYS A 411 33.30 -94.07 19.58
CA LYS A 411 33.80 -92.75 19.14
C LYS A 411 32.76 -91.94 18.36
N THR A 412 31.99 -92.61 17.50
CA THR A 412 30.89 -91.97 16.76
C THR A 412 29.76 -91.54 17.70
N LEU A 413 29.47 -92.36 18.71
CA LEU A 413 28.47 -92.05 19.74
C LEU A 413 28.91 -90.87 20.62
N GLN A 414 30.19 -90.80 20.98
CA GLN A 414 30.71 -89.67 21.75
C GLN A 414 30.65 -88.34 20.98
N ALA A 415 30.91 -88.35 19.66
CA ALA A 415 30.72 -87.16 18.82
C ALA A 415 29.26 -86.69 18.76
N LYS A 416 28.30 -87.62 18.67
CA LYS A 416 26.86 -87.29 18.69
C LYS A 416 26.42 -86.72 20.05
N ILE A 417 26.94 -87.27 21.15
CA ILE A 417 26.66 -86.76 22.50
C ILE A 417 27.21 -85.33 22.67
N SER A 418 28.43 -85.06 22.20
CA SER A 418 29.00 -83.72 22.23
C SER A 418 28.17 -82.71 21.41
N GLN A 419 27.71 -83.10 20.22
CA GLN A 419 26.87 -82.25 19.38
C GLN A 419 25.50 -81.95 20.02
N GLN A 420 24.91 -82.92 20.73
CA GLN A 420 23.66 -82.68 21.46
C GLN A 420 23.87 -81.80 22.70
N ALA A 421 24.99 -81.94 23.41
CA ALA A 421 25.33 -81.07 24.53
C ALA A 421 25.51 -79.60 24.11
N GLU A 422 26.09 -79.36 22.93
CA GLU A 422 26.25 -78.03 22.35
C GLU A 422 24.89 -77.38 22.03
N LYS A 423 23.97 -78.13 21.41
CA LYS A 423 22.59 -77.65 21.17
C LYS A 423 21.83 -77.30 22.45
N ILE A 424 22.02 -78.08 23.53
CA ILE A 424 21.40 -77.78 24.83
C ILE A 424 21.97 -76.47 25.42
N ALA A 425 23.26 -76.21 25.24
CA ALA A 425 23.90 -74.98 25.70
C ALA A 425 23.39 -73.74 24.93
N GLU A 426 23.18 -73.85 23.61
CA GLU A 426 22.61 -72.76 22.79
C GLU A 426 21.17 -72.41 23.21
N LEU A 427 20.33 -73.40 23.49
CA LEU A 427 18.97 -73.18 23.97
C LEU A 427 18.94 -72.52 25.35
N ALA A 428 19.88 -72.88 26.23
CA ALA A 428 20.02 -72.25 27.54
C ALA A 428 20.45 -70.78 27.45
N ASP A 429 21.36 -70.43 26.54
CA ASP A 429 21.78 -69.03 26.29
C ASP A 429 20.63 -68.18 25.72
N LYS A 430 19.83 -68.73 24.79
CA LYS A 430 18.66 -68.05 24.22
C LYS A 430 17.59 -67.75 25.30
N ALA A 431 17.34 -68.71 26.21
CA ALA A 431 16.43 -68.50 27.34
C ALA A 431 16.94 -67.44 28.32
N GLY A 432 18.25 -67.37 28.55
CA GLY A 432 18.89 -66.34 29.37
C GLY A 432 18.68 -64.92 28.83
N LYS A 433 18.83 -64.72 27.50
CA LYS A 433 18.64 -63.42 26.84
C LYS A 433 17.22 -62.89 26.97
N LEU A 434 16.21 -63.73 26.68
CA LEU A 434 14.79 -63.36 26.80
C LEU A 434 14.41 -63.01 28.25
N THR A 435 15.00 -63.70 29.23
CA THR A 435 14.80 -63.38 30.65
C THR A 435 15.38 -62.00 31.01
N GLY A 436 16.54 -61.65 30.45
CA GLY A 436 17.17 -60.34 30.63
C GLY A 436 16.36 -59.19 30.04
N GLU A 437 15.79 -59.38 28.84
CA GLU A 437 14.93 -58.38 28.17
C GLU A 437 13.63 -58.12 28.95
N LEU A 438 13.03 -59.17 29.54
CA LEU A 438 11.86 -59.05 30.39
C LEU A 438 12.15 -58.23 31.67
N GLU A 439 13.28 -58.49 32.32
CA GLU A 439 13.70 -57.74 33.51
C GLU A 439 14.02 -56.28 33.18
N PHE A 440 14.64 -56.01 32.02
CA PHE A 440 14.87 -54.65 31.52
C PHE A 440 13.55 -53.88 31.35
N LEU A 441 12.53 -54.48 30.72
CA LEU A 441 11.23 -53.83 30.53
C LEU A 441 10.48 -53.57 31.85
N LYS A 442 10.57 -54.49 32.82
CA LYS A 442 10.05 -54.25 34.18
C LYS A 442 10.76 -53.09 34.86
N ALA A 443 12.08 -53.00 34.73
CA ALA A 443 12.87 -51.90 35.27
C ALA A 443 12.53 -50.56 34.60
N SER A 444 12.36 -50.52 33.27
CA SER A 444 11.92 -49.33 32.53
C SER A 444 10.52 -48.87 32.97
N ARG A 445 9.59 -49.79 33.22
CA ARG A 445 8.26 -49.46 33.75
C ARG A 445 8.34 -48.83 35.15
N SER A 446 9.19 -49.37 36.02
CA SER A 446 9.43 -48.79 37.35
C SER A 446 10.08 -47.41 37.29
N LEU A 447 11.02 -47.20 36.35
CA LEU A 447 11.69 -45.92 36.15
C LEU A 447 10.72 -44.83 35.67
N ASN A 448 9.86 -45.15 34.69
CA ASN A 448 8.84 -44.23 34.22
C ASN A 448 7.86 -43.86 35.34
N SER A 449 7.41 -44.82 36.14
CA SER A 449 6.56 -44.55 37.31
C SER A 449 7.23 -43.58 38.30
N ASN A 450 8.53 -43.75 38.57
CA ASN A 450 9.26 -42.87 39.50
C ASN A 450 9.46 -41.45 38.93
N ILE A 451 9.73 -41.32 37.63
CA ILE A 451 9.84 -40.01 36.97
C ILE A 451 8.51 -39.26 37.03
N PHE A 452 7.38 -39.94 36.78
CA PHE A 452 6.06 -39.32 36.87
C PHE A 452 5.70 -38.93 38.31
N SER A 453 6.01 -39.75 39.31
CA SER A 453 5.82 -39.39 40.72
C SER A 453 6.71 -38.20 41.14
N GLN A 454 7.94 -38.09 40.63
CA GLN A 454 8.80 -36.92 40.88
C GLN A 454 8.27 -35.65 40.21
N LEU A 455 7.71 -35.75 39.00
CA LEU A 455 7.07 -34.60 38.33
C LEU A 455 5.82 -34.13 39.09
N GLU A 456 5.09 -35.06 39.70
CA GLU A 456 3.93 -34.75 40.56
C GLU A 456 4.35 -34.12 41.89
N GLN A 457 5.47 -34.55 42.47
CA GLN A 457 6.07 -33.94 43.66
C GLN A 457 6.58 -32.51 43.36
N ASN A 458 7.23 -32.30 42.22
CA ASN A 458 7.69 -30.98 41.77
C ASN A 458 6.52 -30.02 41.46
N LYS A 459 5.33 -30.54 41.10
CA LYS A 459 4.10 -29.76 40.92
C LYS A 459 3.57 -29.21 42.25
N GLY A 460 3.72 -29.96 43.35
CA GLY A 460 3.42 -29.51 44.70
C GLY A 460 4.32 -28.34 45.12
N GLU A 461 5.62 -28.44 44.86
CA GLU A 461 6.59 -27.39 45.18
C GLU A 461 6.43 -26.13 44.31
N ALA A 462 6.08 -26.28 43.02
CA ALA A 462 5.79 -25.14 42.14
C ALA A 462 4.45 -24.44 42.49
N GLY A 463 3.46 -25.20 42.97
CA GLY A 463 2.21 -24.67 43.52
C GLY A 463 2.43 -23.88 44.80
N GLU A 464 3.23 -24.43 45.73
CA GLU A 464 3.62 -23.75 46.97
C GLU A 464 4.45 -22.49 46.73
N VAL A 465 5.30 -22.45 45.69
CA VAL A 465 6.07 -21.24 45.34
C VAL A 465 5.18 -20.14 44.75
N ASN A 466 4.17 -20.50 43.94
CA ASN A 466 3.21 -19.52 43.42
C ASN A 466 2.22 -19.04 44.48
N GLU A 467 1.78 -19.91 45.39
CA GLU A 467 0.93 -19.55 46.52
C GLU A 467 1.71 -18.79 47.59
N ALA A 468 3.00 -19.08 47.80
CA ALA A 468 3.90 -18.30 48.63
C ALA A 468 4.26 -16.95 48.00
N ASN A 469 4.36 -16.85 46.68
CA ASN A 469 4.56 -15.57 46.00
C ASN A 469 3.28 -14.72 46.00
N ALA A 470 2.11 -15.32 45.82
CA ALA A 470 0.82 -14.64 45.97
C ALA A 470 0.57 -14.23 47.44
N SER A 471 0.92 -15.07 48.41
CA SER A 471 0.86 -14.76 49.83
C SER A 471 1.92 -13.73 50.25
N ARG A 472 3.10 -13.71 49.59
CA ARG A 472 4.11 -12.66 49.77
C ARG A 472 3.67 -11.34 49.16
N LEU A 473 3.01 -11.36 48.00
CA LEU A 473 2.45 -10.15 47.39
C LEU A 473 1.31 -9.60 48.26
N ALA A 474 0.39 -10.46 48.71
CA ALA A 474 -0.67 -10.10 49.63
C ALA A 474 -0.13 -9.64 51.00
N ALA A 475 0.94 -10.27 51.52
CA ALA A 475 1.60 -9.83 52.75
C ALA A 475 2.43 -8.55 52.56
N VAL A 476 2.91 -8.25 51.35
CA VAL A 476 3.59 -6.99 51.02
C VAL A 476 2.55 -5.88 50.85
N GLU A 477 1.40 -6.16 50.24
CA GLU A 477 0.26 -5.23 50.16
C GLU A 477 -0.36 -4.98 51.53
N GLU A 478 -0.51 -6.01 52.37
CA GLU A 478 -0.98 -5.88 53.76
C GLU A 478 0.05 -5.15 54.62
N LYS A 479 1.36 -5.35 54.39
CA LYS A 479 2.42 -4.57 55.06
C LYS A 479 2.49 -3.13 54.57
N LEU A 480 2.29 -2.85 53.29
CA LEU A 480 2.21 -1.50 52.73
C LEU A 480 0.98 -0.77 53.28
N LYS A 481 -0.16 -1.46 53.35
CA LYS A 481 -1.37 -0.94 53.97
C LYS A 481 -1.21 -0.74 55.49
N ALA A 482 -0.51 -1.64 56.17
CA ALA A 482 -0.16 -1.45 57.59
C ALA A 482 0.87 -0.34 57.79
N VAL A 483 1.75 -0.07 56.83
CA VAL A 483 2.69 1.06 56.85
C VAL A 483 1.94 2.38 56.62
N ASP A 484 0.99 2.43 55.69
CA ASP A 484 0.12 3.59 55.49
C ASP A 484 -0.80 3.81 56.70
N GLU A 485 -1.42 2.76 57.26
CA GLU A 485 -2.23 2.85 58.48
C GLU A 485 -1.37 3.18 59.72
N MET A 486 -0.11 2.73 59.79
CA MET A 486 0.84 3.17 60.81
C MET A 486 1.29 4.61 60.59
N PHE A 487 1.43 5.08 59.35
CA PHE A 487 1.80 6.46 59.06
C PHE A 487 0.66 7.41 59.43
N VAL A 488 -0.58 7.07 59.05
CA VAL A 488 -1.78 7.79 59.46
C VAL A 488 -2.01 7.70 60.97
N SER A 489 -1.90 6.52 61.60
CA SER A 489 -2.01 6.37 63.06
C SER A 489 -0.89 7.08 63.83
N THR A 490 0.33 7.11 63.28
CA THR A 490 1.47 7.82 63.89
C THR A 490 1.27 9.32 63.78
N VAL A 491 0.80 9.84 62.63
CA VAL A 491 0.47 11.25 62.44
C VAL A 491 -0.69 11.66 63.34
N GLU A 492 -1.76 10.86 63.43
CA GLU A 492 -2.90 11.09 64.33
C GLU A 492 -2.50 10.98 65.82
N LYS A 493 -1.57 10.08 66.18
CA LYS A 493 -0.99 10.00 67.54
C LYS A 493 -0.05 11.16 67.83
N PHE A 494 0.68 11.68 66.85
CA PHE A 494 1.52 12.87 67.01
C PHE A 494 0.67 14.14 67.14
N GLU A 495 -0.44 14.25 66.40
CA GLU A 495 -1.44 15.30 66.62
C GLU A 495 -2.14 15.15 67.97
N ALA A 496 -2.53 13.93 68.38
CA ALA A 496 -3.13 13.69 69.69
C ALA A 496 -2.14 13.91 70.85
N LEU A 497 -0.86 13.57 70.71
CA LEU A 497 0.20 13.82 71.71
C LEU A 497 0.59 15.29 71.78
N ALA A 498 0.59 15.99 70.64
CA ALA A 498 0.76 17.44 70.60
C ALA A 498 -0.43 18.16 71.28
N GLN A 499 -1.64 17.59 71.20
CA GLN A 499 -2.84 18.13 71.85
C GLN A 499 -2.99 17.71 73.33
N GLN A 500 -2.38 16.60 73.78
CA GLN A 500 -2.60 16.01 75.11
C GLN A 500 -1.50 16.30 76.15
N LYS A 501 -0.39 16.95 75.81
CA LYS A 501 0.63 17.33 76.80
C LYS A 501 1.17 18.75 76.65
N VAL A 502 0.23 19.68 76.79
CA VAL A 502 0.46 20.83 77.66
C VAL A 502 0.38 20.29 79.11
N ASP A 503 1.44 20.54 79.87
CA ASP A 503 1.65 20.29 81.31
C ASP A 503 2.59 19.11 81.70
N ASP A 504 3.76 19.54 82.17
CA ASP A 504 4.74 18.93 83.11
C ASP A 504 5.77 17.88 82.65
N LYS A 505 6.92 18.36 82.13
CA LYS A 505 8.32 18.19 82.65
C LYS A 505 9.36 18.32 81.51
N GLY A 506 9.89 19.52 81.30
CA GLY A 506 10.70 19.89 80.12
C GLY A 506 12.17 20.20 80.37
N GLU A 507 13.03 19.20 80.58
CA GLU A 507 14.48 19.38 80.33
C GLU A 507 15.15 18.12 79.73
N GLU A 508 14.71 16.90 80.08
CA GLU A 508 15.27 15.66 79.50
C GLU A 508 14.63 15.28 78.15
N GLN A 509 13.43 15.77 77.87
CA GLN A 509 12.73 15.52 76.60
C GLN A 509 13.20 16.47 75.48
N ASP A 510 13.63 17.69 75.79
CA ASP A 510 14.10 18.63 74.77
C ASP A 510 15.42 18.18 74.14
N ALA A 511 16.31 17.53 74.90
CA ALA A 511 17.53 16.94 74.35
C ALA A 511 17.26 15.74 73.43
N LYS A 512 16.27 14.90 73.76
CA LYS A 512 15.87 13.76 72.91
C LYS A 512 15.09 14.22 71.67
N VAL A 513 14.26 15.26 71.79
CA VAL A 513 13.56 15.86 70.65
C VAL A 513 14.53 16.60 69.73
N ALA A 514 15.56 17.26 70.27
CA ALA A 514 16.62 17.87 69.48
C ALA A 514 17.44 16.82 68.68
N GLN A 515 17.85 15.73 69.34
CA GLN A 515 18.57 14.64 68.68
C GLN A 515 17.71 13.96 67.59
N LEU A 516 16.43 13.69 67.87
CA LEU A 516 15.54 13.10 66.87
C LEU A 516 15.25 14.06 65.70
N ARG A 517 15.25 15.37 65.91
CA ARG A 517 15.14 16.34 64.82
C ARG A 517 16.40 16.33 63.96
N GLU A 518 17.58 16.27 64.57
CA GLU A 518 18.86 16.17 63.84
C GLU A 518 18.94 14.87 63.02
N ASP A 519 18.51 13.74 63.59
CA ASP A 519 18.49 12.45 62.89
C ASP A 519 17.45 12.44 61.74
N VAL A 520 16.29 13.07 61.93
CA VAL A 520 15.26 13.21 60.86
C VAL A 520 15.74 14.14 59.75
N ASP A 521 16.40 15.25 60.08
CA ASP A 521 16.96 16.17 59.09
C ASP A 521 18.11 15.52 58.31
N ALA A 522 18.95 14.70 58.96
CA ALA A 522 19.99 13.91 58.30
C ALA A 522 19.41 12.84 57.37
N LEU A 523 18.39 12.11 57.80
CA LEU A 523 17.69 11.13 56.95
C LEU A 523 16.98 11.80 55.78
N ARG A 524 16.40 12.98 55.99
CA ARG A 524 15.74 13.76 54.93
C ARG A 524 16.76 14.24 53.91
N ALA A 525 17.93 14.73 54.36
CA ALA A 525 19.02 15.10 53.46
C ALA A 525 19.55 13.90 52.64
N GLU A 526 19.67 12.71 53.23
CA GLU A 526 20.10 11.50 52.52
C GLU A 526 19.05 11.02 51.49
N VAL A 527 17.76 11.13 51.81
CA VAL A 527 16.66 10.82 50.88
C VAL A 527 16.62 11.82 49.73
N ASP A 528 16.72 13.12 50.03
CA ASP A 528 16.74 14.17 49.02
C ASP A 528 17.96 14.04 48.08
N GLU A 529 19.13 13.64 48.60
CA GLU A 529 20.33 13.39 47.80
C GLU A 529 20.19 12.15 46.89
N LYS A 530 19.61 11.06 47.41
CA LYS A 530 19.32 9.86 46.60
C LYS A 530 18.26 10.13 45.53
N GLN A 531 17.22 10.89 45.87
CA GLN A 531 16.18 11.26 44.92
C GLN A 531 16.72 12.19 43.82
N LYS A 532 17.57 13.16 44.18
CA LYS A 532 18.25 14.02 43.20
C LYS A 532 19.19 13.24 42.27
N GLY A 533 19.88 12.21 42.79
CA GLY A 533 20.67 11.30 41.98
C GLY A 533 19.83 10.48 40.99
N GLN A 534 18.65 10.01 41.42
CA GLN A 534 17.71 9.29 40.55
C GLN A 534 17.07 10.19 39.49
N GLU A 535 16.68 11.42 39.86
CA GLU A 535 16.16 12.42 38.94
C GLU A 535 17.20 12.83 37.89
N GLY A 536 18.47 13.03 38.28
CA GLY A 536 19.56 13.29 37.34
C GLY A 536 19.82 12.13 36.37
N ALA A 537 19.76 10.89 36.85
CA ALA A 537 19.89 9.71 36.01
C ALA A 537 18.71 9.52 35.03
N LEU A 538 17.49 9.89 35.44
CA LEU A 538 16.32 9.88 34.57
C LEU A 538 16.36 11.02 33.54
N GLN A 539 16.78 12.22 33.94
CA GLN A 539 16.96 13.35 33.02
C GLN A 539 18.01 13.06 31.97
N SER A 540 19.16 12.46 32.35
CA SER A 540 20.17 12.03 31.40
C SER A 540 19.62 11.01 30.40
N LYS A 541 18.84 10.02 30.84
CA LYS A 541 18.22 9.02 29.95
C LYS A 541 17.18 9.63 29.01
N ILE A 542 16.40 10.60 29.48
CA ILE A 542 15.43 11.32 28.64
C ILE A 542 16.18 12.12 27.58
N GLN A 543 17.27 12.80 27.95
CA GLN A 543 18.10 13.56 27.02
C GLN A 543 18.75 12.66 25.96
N ASP A 544 19.26 11.48 26.34
CA ASP A 544 19.81 10.50 25.39
C ASP A 544 18.73 10.01 24.41
N GLN A 545 17.49 9.79 24.89
CA GLN A 545 16.36 9.41 24.03
C GLN A 545 15.93 10.54 23.09
N GLU A 546 15.93 11.78 23.56
CA GLU A 546 15.62 12.96 22.74
C GLU A 546 16.65 13.16 21.63
N THR A 547 17.95 12.96 21.91
CA THR A 547 19.01 13.01 20.89
C THR A 547 18.81 11.88 19.86
N GLN A 548 18.54 10.64 20.30
CA GLN A 548 18.26 9.53 19.37
C GLN A 548 17.02 9.79 18.49
N HIS A 549 15.96 10.39 19.05
CA HIS A 549 14.79 10.78 18.27
C HIS A 549 15.10 11.90 17.27
N ALA A 550 15.92 12.88 17.65
CA ALA A 550 16.33 13.96 16.75
C ALA A 550 17.15 13.44 15.55
N GLU A 551 18.06 12.50 15.79
CA GLU A 551 18.82 11.81 14.73
C GLU A 551 17.91 11.04 13.78
N MET A 552 16.95 10.28 14.32
CA MET A 552 15.96 9.55 13.52
C MET A 552 15.07 10.49 12.67
N ILE A 553 14.69 11.65 13.22
CA ILE A 553 13.92 12.66 12.47
C ILE A 553 14.76 13.27 11.35
N ALA A 554 16.06 13.49 11.56
CA ALA A 554 16.96 14.00 10.54
C ALA A 554 17.14 13.00 9.38
N GLU A 555 17.29 11.72 9.68
CA GLU A 555 17.37 10.64 8.69
C GLU A 555 16.08 10.52 7.87
N LEU A 556 14.91 10.51 8.53
CA LEU A 556 13.61 10.47 7.86
C LEU A 556 13.37 11.68 6.93
N ARG A 557 13.85 12.87 7.31
CA ARG A 557 13.78 14.07 6.45
C ARG A 557 14.68 13.94 5.22
N SER A 558 15.86 13.35 5.38
CA SER A 558 16.78 13.09 4.26
C SER A 558 16.16 12.11 3.26
N ASP A 559 15.58 11.02 3.75
CA ASP A 559 14.89 10.02 2.91
C ASP A 559 13.67 10.61 2.19
N LEU A 560 12.90 11.47 2.87
CA LEU A 560 11.75 12.14 2.26
C LEU A 560 12.19 13.02 1.08
N ASN A 561 13.25 13.82 1.24
CA ASN A 561 13.77 14.66 0.16
C ASN A 561 14.25 13.81 -1.04
N ARG A 562 14.88 12.66 -0.79
CA ARG A 562 15.32 11.74 -1.84
C ARG A 562 14.15 11.17 -2.63
N VAL A 563 13.04 10.83 -1.97
CA VAL A 563 11.82 10.34 -2.62
C VAL A 563 11.15 11.43 -3.45
N GLU A 564 11.09 12.67 -2.94
CA GLU A 564 10.54 13.81 -3.70
C GLU A 564 11.33 14.08 -5.00
N GLU A 565 12.64 13.93 -4.96
CA GLU A 565 13.51 14.14 -6.13
C GLU A 565 13.37 13.01 -7.17
N GLN A 566 13.22 11.77 -6.71
CA GLN A 566 12.87 10.64 -7.57
C GLN A 566 11.48 10.82 -8.22
N TYR A 567 10.51 11.34 -7.47
CA TYR A 567 9.17 11.63 -7.98
C TYR A 567 9.17 12.74 -9.05
N LYS A 568 9.94 13.83 -8.84
CA LYS A 568 10.14 14.88 -9.84
C LYS A 568 10.76 14.35 -11.14
N THR A 569 11.72 13.44 -11.02
CA THR A 569 12.37 12.81 -12.17
C THR A 569 11.40 11.92 -12.94
N ALA A 570 10.67 11.04 -12.25
CA ALA A 570 9.70 10.13 -12.86
C ALA A 570 8.51 10.87 -13.52
N THR A 571 8.04 11.96 -12.92
CA THR A 571 6.99 12.80 -13.52
C THR A 571 7.47 13.55 -14.75
N GLY A 572 8.74 13.98 -14.78
CA GLY A 572 9.38 14.53 -15.99
C GLY A 572 9.43 13.54 -17.15
N GLU A 573 9.81 12.29 -16.89
CA GLU A 573 9.87 11.23 -17.90
C GLU A 573 8.49 10.83 -18.44
N LEU A 574 7.48 10.76 -17.57
CA LEU A 574 6.09 10.50 -17.96
C LEU A 574 5.52 11.64 -18.83
N SER A 575 5.82 12.90 -18.49
CA SER A 575 5.42 14.06 -19.29
C SER A 575 6.03 14.01 -20.70
N LYS A 576 7.31 13.67 -20.81
CA LYS A 576 8.00 13.51 -22.09
C LYS A 576 7.40 12.38 -22.93
N THR A 577 7.09 11.24 -22.30
CA THR A 577 6.45 10.09 -22.97
C THR A 577 5.04 10.44 -23.46
N ALA A 578 4.27 11.20 -22.68
CA ALA A 578 2.95 11.67 -23.08
C ALA A 578 3.01 12.65 -24.27
N GLU A 579 4.04 13.50 -24.33
CA GLU A 579 4.24 14.41 -25.46
C GLU A 579 4.63 13.66 -26.75
N GLU A 580 5.48 12.64 -26.65
CA GLU A 580 5.83 11.75 -27.76
C GLU A 580 4.62 10.97 -28.28
N SER A 581 3.77 10.48 -27.38
CA SER A 581 2.50 9.81 -27.76
C SER A 581 1.53 10.76 -28.48
N ARG A 582 1.42 12.02 -28.03
CA ARG A 582 0.58 13.04 -28.72
C ARG A 582 1.12 13.37 -30.11
N LYS A 583 2.44 13.45 -30.28
CA LYS A 583 3.07 13.66 -31.59
C LYS A 583 2.83 12.47 -32.53
N ALA A 584 2.89 11.24 -32.02
CA ALA A 584 2.57 10.04 -32.80
C ALA A 584 1.09 9.99 -33.21
N GLU A 585 0.17 10.33 -32.31
CA GLU A 585 -1.26 10.38 -32.59
C GLU A 585 -1.63 11.46 -33.63
N ALA A 586 -1.01 12.65 -33.52
CA ALA A 586 -1.15 13.69 -34.53
C ALA A 586 -0.63 13.24 -35.92
N GLY A 587 0.47 12.49 -35.96
CA GLY A 587 1.00 11.91 -37.19
C GLY A 587 0.04 10.89 -37.85
N LEU A 588 -0.61 10.05 -37.04
CA LEU A 588 -1.61 9.08 -37.53
C LEU A 588 -2.88 9.77 -38.05
N LEU A 589 -3.32 10.84 -37.39
CA LEU A 589 -4.47 11.63 -37.85
C LEU A 589 -4.21 12.30 -39.20
N GLU A 590 -3.00 12.80 -39.44
CA GLU A 590 -2.63 13.39 -40.73
C GLU A 590 -2.58 12.34 -41.84
N GLN A 591 -2.05 11.14 -41.56
CA GLN A 591 -2.08 10.02 -42.51
C GLN A 591 -3.50 9.58 -42.87
N LEU A 592 -4.42 9.55 -41.89
CA LEU A 592 -5.84 9.26 -42.14
C LEU A 592 -6.51 10.32 -43.02
N LYS A 593 -6.15 11.59 -42.83
CA LYS A 593 -6.66 12.70 -43.63
C LYS A 593 -6.18 12.59 -45.08
N GLU A 594 -4.90 12.31 -45.31
CA GLU A 594 -4.35 12.08 -46.65
C GLU A 594 -5.02 10.89 -47.36
N LEU A 595 -5.24 9.78 -46.65
CA LEU A 595 -5.92 8.60 -47.21
C LEU A 595 -7.37 8.92 -47.62
N ARG A 596 -8.08 9.70 -46.81
CA ARG A 596 -9.45 10.13 -47.12
C ARG A 596 -9.50 11.03 -48.35
N GLU A 597 -8.54 11.92 -48.49
CA GLU A 597 -8.45 12.85 -49.61
C GLU A 597 -8.10 12.13 -50.92
N ARG A 598 -7.21 11.12 -50.86
CA ARG A 598 -6.93 10.23 -52.01
C ARG A 598 -8.15 9.42 -52.45
N LEU A 599 -8.92 8.87 -51.51
CA LEU A 599 -10.16 8.15 -51.82
C LEU A 599 -11.18 9.06 -52.52
N SER A 600 -11.36 10.29 -52.02
CA SER A 600 -12.23 11.30 -52.64
C SER A 600 -11.79 11.63 -54.07
N GLN A 601 -10.49 11.78 -54.31
CA GLN A 601 -9.96 12.02 -55.66
C GLN A 601 -10.19 10.83 -56.61
N GLN A 602 -10.01 9.59 -56.14
CA GLN A 602 -10.30 8.39 -56.94
C GLN A 602 -11.79 8.25 -57.28
N GLU A 603 -12.68 8.55 -56.33
CA GLU A 603 -14.13 8.57 -56.58
C GLU A 603 -14.53 9.62 -57.62
N GLY A 604 -13.88 10.79 -57.60
CA GLY A 604 -14.05 11.83 -58.62
C GLY A 604 -13.63 11.34 -60.01
N GLN A 605 -12.45 10.72 -60.12
CA GLN A 605 -11.94 10.18 -61.38
C GLN A 605 -12.85 9.08 -61.96
N LEU A 606 -13.39 8.20 -61.12
CA LEU A 606 -14.34 7.16 -61.55
C LEU A 606 -15.66 7.76 -62.06
N ARG A 607 -16.16 8.83 -61.45
CA ARG A 607 -17.35 9.54 -61.94
C ARG A 607 -17.12 10.19 -63.29
N ASP A 608 -15.96 10.79 -63.50
CA ASP A 608 -15.62 11.44 -64.76
C ASP A 608 -15.41 10.42 -65.88
N LEU A 609 -14.81 9.25 -65.57
CA LEU A 609 -14.71 8.12 -66.49
C LEU A 609 -16.08 7.54 -66.86
N ALA A 610 -16.99 7.38 -65.90
CA ALA A 610 -18.35 6.92 -66.16
C ALA A 610 -19.10 7.87 -67.10
N LYS A 611 -18.98 9.19 -66.89
CA LYS A 611 -19.55 10.21 -67.81
C LYS A 611 -18.90 10.22 -69.19
N ALA A 612 -17.59 9.96 -69.28
CA ALA A 612 -16.90 9.87 -70.56
C ALA A 612 -17.37 8.66 -71.37
N ASN A 613 -17.62 7.52 -70.70
CA ASN A 613 -18.10 6.29 -71.33
C ASN A 613 -19.54 6.43 -71.85
N GLU A 614 -20.42 7.06 -71.07
CA GLU A 614 -21.81 7.37 -71.46
C GLU A 614 -21.88 8.30 -72.69
N ASN A 615 -20.90 9.21 -72.84
CA ASN A 615 -20.80 10.07 -74.02
C ASN A 615 -20.21 9.36 -75.25
N ALA A 616 -19.41 8.31 -75.07
CA ALA A 616 -18.80 7.56 -76.17
C ALA A 616 -19.81 6.65 -76.90
N GLU A 617 -20.84 6.14 -76.20
CA GLU A 617 -21.91 5.31 -76.78
C GLU A 617 -22.81 6.05 -77.80
N THR A 618 -22.72 7.38 -77.90
CA THR A 618 -23.59 8.18 -78.78
C THR A 618 -22.98 8.59 -80.14
N ARG A 619 -21.75 8.17 -80.47
CA ARG A 619 -21.12 8.49 -81.78
C ARG A 619 -20.90 7.25 -82.66
N TYR A 620 -21.48 7.28 -83.85
CA TYR A 620 -21.41 6.24 -84.88
C TYR A 620 -19.96 6.04 -85.38
N VAL A 621 -19.39 4.85 -85.18
CA VAL A 621 -18.03 4.47 -85.64
C VAL A 621 -18.11 3.48 -86.82
N PRO A 622 -17.29 3.64 -87.89
CA PRO A 622 -17.28 2.73 -89.05
C PRO A 622 -16.87 1.28 -88.71
N LYS A 623 -17.49 0.33 -89.42
CA LYS A 623 -17.43 -1.14 -89.17
C LYS A 623 -16.04 -1.79 -89.15
N GLU A 624 -15.02 -1.16 -89.73
CA GLU A 624 -13.65 -1.72 -89.78
C GLU A 624 -12.80 -1.38 -88.53
N ALA A 625 -13.22 -0.41 -87.70
CA ALA A 625 -12.55 -0.08 -86.44
C ALA A 625 -13.08 -0.89 -85.23
N LEU A 626 -14.20 -1.60 -85.38
CA LEU A 626 -14.88 -2.30 -84.27
C LEU A 626 -14.04 -3.43 -83.66
N GLY A 627 -13.31 -4.22 -84.46
CA GLY A 627 -12.59 -5.39 -83.92
C GLY A 627 -11.41 -5.05 -82.99
N ALA A 628 -10.70 -3.94 -83.28
CA ALA A 628 -9.60 -3.46 -82.42
C ALA A 628 -10.11 -2.65 -81.21
N PHE A 629 -11.30 -2.04 -81.33
CA PHE A 629 -11.94 -1.30 -80.26
C PHE A 629 -12.63 -2.24 -79.25
N GLU A 630 -13.30 -3.31 -79.70
CA GLU A 630 -13.93 -4.33 -78.84
C GLU A 630 -12.90 -5.08 -77.98
N THR A 631 -11.71 -5.36 -78.51
CA THR A 631 -10.65 -6.03 -77.73
C THR A 631 -10.08 -5.11 -76.64
N ARG A 632 -9.87 -3.81 -76.95
CA ARG A 632 -9.41 -2.82 -75.96
C ARG A 632 -10.49 -2.44 -74.95
N LEU A 633 -11.76 -2.40 -75.36
CA LEU A 633 -12.87 -2.16 -74.44
C LEU A 633 -13.03 -3.34 -73.48
N GLY A 634 -12.91 -4.58 -73.96
CA GLY A 634 -12.97 -5.77 -73.11
C GLY A 634 -11.86 -5.83 -72.07
N ASP A 635 -10.62 -5.47 -72.45
CA ASP A 635 -9.49 -5.43 -71.51
C ASP A 635 -9.61 -4.27 -70.50
N GLN A 636 -10.15 -3.12 -70.93
CA GLN A 636 -10.36 -1.94 -70.07
C GLN A 636 -11.58 -2.10 -69.15
N GLU A 637 -12.64 -2.78 -69.60
CA GLU A 637 -13.77 -3.20 -68.76
C GLU A 637 -13.35 -4.26 -67.75
N ALA A 638 -12.49 -5.22 -68.13
CA ALA A 638 -11.95 -6.20 -67.19
C ALA A 638 -11.09 -5.53 -66.09
N GLN A 639 -10.25 -4.55 -66.45
CA GLN A 639 -9.50 -3.76 -65.46
C GLN A 639 -10.39 -2.89 -64.56
N ASN A 640 -11.43 -2.26 -65.13
CA ASN A 640 -12.37 -1.46 -64.36
C ASN A 640 -13.23 -2.31 -63.41
N ILE A 641 -13.59 -3.54 -63.83
CA ILE A 641 -14.31 -4.50 -62.98
C ILE A 641 -13.41 -4.95 -61.81
N ASP A 642 -12.13 -5.22 -62.06
CA ASP A 642 -11.18 -5.65 -61.02
C ASP A 642 -10.87 -4.52 -60.02
N GLN A 643 -10.71 -3.28 -60.49
CA GLN A 643 -10.60 -2.10 -59.62
C GLN A 643 -11.88 -1.83 -58.82
N THR A 644 -13.06 -1.98 -59.44
CA THR A 644 -14.34 -1.81 -58.75
C THR A 644 -14.51 -2.89 -57.68
N GLN A 645 -14.10 -4.13 -57.93
CA GLN A 645 -14.12 -5.21 -56.94
C GLN A 645 -13.14 -4.96 -55.77
N GLN A 646 -11.94 -4.42 -56.03
CA GLN A 646 -11.02 -4.02 -54.96
C GLN A 646 -11.57 -2.90 -54.10
N ILE A 647 -12.17 -1.87 -54.71
CA ILE A 647 -12.79 -0.75 -53.98
C ILE A 647 -13.99 -1.24 -53.16
N GLN A 648 -14.81 -2.14 -53.73
CA GLN A 648 -15.94 -2.74 -53.01
C GLN A 648 -15.46 -3.59 -51.83
N MET A 649 -14.38 -4.37 -52.00
CA MET A 649 -13.79 -5.17 -50.92
C MET A 649 -13.21 -4.29 -49.80
N GLN A 650 -12.53 -3.19 -50.14
CA GLN A 650 -12.03 -2.23 -49.13
C GLN A 650 -13.18 -1.54 -48.39
N ARG A 651 -14.27 -1.20 -49.11
CA ARG A 651 -15.49 -0.64 -48.51
C ARG A 651 -16.14 -1.63 -47.55
N ASP A 652 -16.28 -2.90 -47.92
CA ASP A 652 -16.85 -3.95 -47.07
C ASP A 652 -16.02 -4.19 -45.80
N ILE A 653 -14.69 -4.09 -45.89
CA ILE A 653 -13.79 -4.19 -44.73
C ILE A 653 -14.00 -3.02 -43.77
N ILE A 654 -14.07 -1.79 -44.31
CA ILE A 654 -14.30 -0.58 -43.52
C ILE A 654 -15.71 -0.62 -42.89
N GLU A 655 -16.72 -1.06 -43.63
CA GLU A 655 -18.11 -1.12 -43.16
C GLU A 655 -18.29 -2.20 -42.09
N LYS A 656 -17.60 -3.35 -42.20
CA LYS A 656 -17.51 -4.36 -41.13
C LYS A 656 -16.81 -3.82 -39.88
N ALA A 657 -15.74 -3.04 -40.04
CA ALA A 657 -15.06 -2.42 -38.90
C ALA A 657 -15.95 -1.38 -38.20
N ILE A 658 -16.67 -0.55 -38.95
CA ILE A 658 -17.62 0.44 -38.41
C ILE A 658 -18.78 -0.26 -37.70
N ASN A 659 -19.36 -1.31 -38.29
CA ASN A 659 -20.44 -2.08 -37.69
C ASN A 659 -19.99 -2.80 -36.40
N ALA A 660 -18.77 -3.35 -36.37
CA ALA A 660 -18.22 -3.95 -35.16
C ALA A 660 -18.02 -2.93 -34.03
N ILE A 661 -17.62 -1.69 -34.37
CA ILE A 661 -17.49 -0.58 -33.41
C ILE A 661 -18.87 -0.14 -32.91
N GLN A 662 -19.86 0.00 -33.80
CA GLN A 662 -21.23 0.36 -33.42
C GLN A 662 -21.93 -0.73 -32.61
N GLN A 663 -21.68 -2.01 -32.90
CA GLN A 663 -22.20 -3.12 -32.12
C GLN A 663 -21.63 -3.11 -30.69
N ARG A 664 -20.33 -2.87 -30.52
CA ARG A 664 -19.69 -2.70 -29.21
C ARG A 664 -20.20 -1.48 -28.45
N MET A 665 -20.53 -0.38 -29.14
CA MET A 665 -21.13 0.80 -28.53
C MET A 665 -22.60 0.58 -28.12
N ASN A 666 -23.36 -0.18 -28.91
CA ASN A 666 -24.75 -0.51 -28.61
C ASN A 666 -24.87 -1.54 -27.47
N GLU A 667 -23.94 -2.51 -27.39
CA GLU A 667 -23.82 -3.44 -26.25
C GLU A 667 -23.44 -2.72 -24.95
N LYS A 668 -22.65 -1.63 -25.03
CA LYS A 668 -22.37 -0.75 -23.89
C LYS A 668 -23.58 0.14 -23.51
N LYS A 669 -24.40 0.57 -24.47
CA LYS A 669 -25.62 1.35 -24.20
C LYS A 669 -26.81 0.51 -23.72
N SER A 670 -26.93 -0.77 -24.11
CA SER A 670 -28.07 -1.61 -23.71
C SER A 670 -27.93 -2.26 -22.33
N LYS A 671 -26.79 -2.11 -21.64
CA LYS A 671 -26.57 -2.61 -20.26
C LYS A 671 -26.51 -1.51 -19.19
N GLY A 672 -26.85 -0.26 -19.55
CA GLY A 672 -26.90 0.89 -18.64
C GLY A 672 -28.30 1.25 -18.11
N GLY A 673 -29.33 0.43 -18.39
CA GLY A 673 -30.72 0.72 -18.03
C GLY A 673 -31.33 -0.37 -17.16
N ASP A 674 -31.41 -0.08 -15.86
CA ASP A 674 -32.45 -0.50 -14.90
C ASP A 674 -33.03 -1.92 -15.08
N SER A 675 -32.46 -2.91 -14.39
CA SER A 675 -33.05 -4.26 -14.27
C SER A 675 -33.46 -4.54 -12.84
N GLY A 676 -34.68 -4.13 -12.52
CA GLY A 676 -35.46 -4.72 -11.43
C GLY A 676 -35.78 -6.18 -11.71
N GLY A 677 -35.40 -7.04 -10.76
CA GLY A 677 -36.14 -8.24 -10.34
C GLY A 677 -36.62 -9.23 -11.41
N SER A 678 -35.71 -10.05 -11.94
CA SER A 678 -36.05 -11.40 -12.38
C SER A 678 -34.88 -12.32 -12.08
N SER A 679 -35.05 -13.26 -11.15
CA SER A 679 -34.02 -14.19 -10.71
C SER A 679 -33.70 -15.22 -11.79
N SER A 680 -32.94 -14.81 -12.80
CA SER A 680 -32.28 -15.76 -13.71
C SER A 680 -31.15 -16.42 -12.94
N SER A 681 -31.24 -17.72 -12.71
CA SER A 681 -30.15 -18.53 -12.14
C SER A 681 -28.86 -18.29 -12.93
N ALA A 682 -27.77 -17.96 -12.24
CA ALA A 682 -26.47 -17.76 -12.86
C ALA A 682 -26.04 -18.98 -13.69
N SER A 683 -25.51 -18.72 -14.88
CA SER A 683 -25.00 -19.72 -15.79
C SER A 683 -23.50 -19.94 -15.63
N LEU A 684 -23.00 -21.04 -16.19
CA LEU A 684 -21.56 -21.29 -16.28
C LEU A 684 -20.81 -20.19 -17.06
N GLY A 685 -21.51 -19.54 -18.01
CA GLY A 685 -21.00 -18.41 -18.77
C GLY A 685 -20.77 -17.18 -17.89
N ASP A 686 -21.68 -16.91 -16.95
CA ASP A 686 -21.57 -15.78 -16.02
C ASP A 686 -20.38 -15.95 -15.09
N VAL A 687 -20.17 -17.15 -14.53
CA VAL A 687 -18.99 -17.46 -13.71
C VAL A 687 -17.70 -17.25 -14.50
N LYS A 688 -17.65 -17.71 -15.76
CA LYS A 688 -16.48 -17.56 -16.62
C LYS A 688 -16.19 -16.09 -16.93
N GLU A 689 -17.19 -15.32 -17.33
CA GLU A 689 -17.05 -13.90 -17.65
C GLU A 689 -16.53 -13.11 -16.43
N ARG A 690 -17.12 -13.33 -15.24
CA ARG A 690 -16.68 -12.65 -14.01
C ARG A 690 -15.29 -13.06 -13.55
N LEU A 691 -14.93 -14.33 -13.75
CA LEU A 691 -13.60 -14.82 -13.43
C LEU A 691 -12.55 -14.24 -14.37
N ASP A 692 -12.83 -14.18 -15.67
CA ASP A 692 -11.94 -13.57 -16.66
C ASP A 692 -11.75 -12.08 -16.37
N ASP A 693 -12.82 -11.36 -16.03
CA ASP A 693 -12.78 -9.97 -15.60
C ASP A 693 -11.86 -9.75 -14.39
N LEU A 694 -11.93 -10.63 -13.39
CA LEU A 694 -11.11 -10.56 -12.17
C LEU A 694 -9.64 -10.81 -12.48
N LEU A 695 -9.35 -11.87 -13.25
CA LEU A 695 -8.00 -12.33 -13.55
C LEU A 695 -7.24 -11.44 -14.54
N LEU A 696 -7.95 -10.60 -15.31
CA LEU A 696 -7.35 -9.61 -16.22
C LEU A 696 -6.96 -8.30 -15.53
N MET A 697 -7.30 -8.11 -14.26
CA MET A 697 -6.98 -6.89 -13.52
C MET A 697 -5.50 -6.79 -13.16
N SER A 698 -4.96 -5.57 -13.18
CA SER A 698 -3.62 -5.26 -12.68
C SER A 698 -3.45 -5.61 -11.21
N GLU A 699 -4.51 -5.50 -10.43
CA GLU A 699 -4.56 -5.72 -8.99
C GLU A 699 -4.49 -7.22 -8.66
N TRP A 700 -5.10 -8.06 -9.50
CA TRP A 700 -4.90 -9.51 -9.44
C TRP A 700 -3.44 -9.86 -9.72
N ARG A 701 -2.86 -9.29 -10.77
CA ARG A 701 -1.44 -9.49 -11.08
C ARG A 701 -0.55 -9.05 -9.91
N GLY A 702 -0.79 -7.88 -9.32
CA GLY A 702 -0.04 -7.41 -8.16
C GLY A 702 -0.22 -8.30 -6.92
N LEU A 703 -1.42 -8.86 -6.71
CA LEU A 703 -1.64 -9.85 -5.66
C LEU A 703 -0.86 -11.14 -5.91
N ALA A 704 -0.85 -11.66 -7.14
CA ALA A 704 -0.10 -12.84 -7.51
C ALA A 704 1.42 -12.60 -7.38
N GLU A 705 1.92 -11.43 -7.76
CA GLU A 705 3.33 -11.04 -7.57
C GLU A 705 3.71 -10.95 -6.09
N ARG A 706 2.84 -10.41 -5.22
CA ARG A 706 3.07 -10.44 -3.76
C ARG A 706 2.99 -11.86 -3.19
N GLY A 707 2.12 -12.69 -3.74
CA GLY A 707 2.04 -14.11 -3.41
C GLY A 707 3.33 -14.86 -3.76
N PHE A 708 4.00 -14.47 -4.85
CA PHE A 708 5.32 -14.97 -5.20
C PHE A 708 6.34 -14.59 -4.13
N ASP A 709 6.45 -13.29 -3.84
CA ASP A 709 7.43 -12.74 -2.89
C ASP A 709 7.26 -13.33 -1.47
N PHE A 710 6.04 -13.75 -1.10
CA PHE A 710 5.77 -14.40 0.18
C PHE A 710 6.19 -15.88 0.23
N GLU A 711 6.13 -16.58 -0.90
CA GLU A 711 6.38 -18.02 -0.97
C GLU A 711 7.82 -18.35 -1.36
N ASP A 712 8.51 -17.45 -2.06
CA ASP A 712 9.97 -17.47 -2.27
C ASP A 712 10.71 -17.11 -0.98
N ARG A 713 10.63 -18.01 0.02
CA ARG A 713 11.11 -17.77 1.38
C ARG A 713 12.63 -17.67 1.48
N ASP A 714 13.34 -18.30 0.56
CA ASP A 714 14.80 -18.27 0.50
C ASP A 714 15.34 -17.15 -0.39
N ASN A 715 14.45 -16.33 -0.99
CA ASN A 715 14.78 -15.28 -1.95
C ASN A 715 15.64 -15.81 -3.11
N SER A 716 15.36 -17.04 -3.55
CA SER A 716 16.06 -17.66 -4.68
C SER A 716 15.69 -17.01 -6.02
N GLY A 717 14.58 -16.25 -6.07
CA GLY A 717 14.01 -15.72 -7.31
C GLY A 717 13.14 -16.75 -8.04
N GLU A 718 12.91 -17.91 -7.43
CA GLU A 718 12.16 -19.02 -7.98
C GLU A 718 11.32 -19.71 -6.89
N ILE A 719 10.16 -20.28 -7.25
CA ILE A 719 9.37 -21.08 -6.31
C ILE A 719 9.54 -22.56 -6.66
N SER A 720 10.07 -23.32 -5.71
CA SER A 720 10.21 -24.77 -5.85
C SER A 720 8.86 -25.48 -5.84
N LYS A 721 8.80 -26.69 -6.41
CA LYS A 721 7.61 -27.56 -6.37
C LYS A 721 7.04 -27.76 -4.95
N GLY A 722 7.90 -27.81 -3.93
CA GLY A 722 7.50 -28.00 -2.53
C GLY A 722 6.80 -26.77 -1.95
N GLU A 723 7.29 -25.58 -2.28
CA GLU A 723 6.67 -24.30 -1.91
C GLU A 723 5.36 -24.11 -2.66
N LEU A 724 5.37 -24.37 -3.96
CA LEU A 724 4.20 -24.23 -4.82
C LEU A 724 3.01 -25.07 -4.33
N SER A 725 3.26 -26.31 -3.91
CA SER A 725 2.20 -27.17 -3.35
C SER A 725 1.57 -26.55 -2.09
N LYS A 726 2.39 -25.95 -1.21
CA LYS A 726 1.91 -25.25 -0.01
C LYS A 726 1.15 -23.97 -0.36
N THR A 727 1.59 -23.23 -1.37
CA THR A 727 0.87 -22.07 -1.88
C THR A 727 -0.51 -22.46 -2.39
N MET A 728 -0.60 -23.57 -3.13
CA MET A 728 -1.86 -24.07 -3.66
C MET A 728 -2.79 -24.56 -2.55
N GLU A 729 -2.23 -25.18 -1.52
CA GLU A 729 -2.98 -25.51 -0.30
C GLU A 729 -3.55 -24.24 0.33
N LYS A 730 -2.79 -23.15 0.47
CA LYS A 730 -3.30 -21.88 1.03
C LYS A 730 -4.37 -21.23 0.15
N LEU A 731 -4.21 -21.24 -1.17
CA LEU A 731 -5.21 -20.69 -2.10
C LEU A 731 -6.53 -21.47 -2.07
N GLN A 732 -6.48 -22.78 -1.79
CA GLN A 732 -7.65 -23.66 -1.70
C GLN A 732 -8.17 -23.87 -0.28
N ALA A 733 -7.36 -23.64 0.75
CA ALA A 733 -7.58 -24.13 2.12
C ALA A 733 -8.96 -23.75 2.64
N VAL A 734 -9.77 -24.77 2.85
CA VAL A 734 -11.10 -24.70 3.44
C VAL A 734 -10.94 -24.68 4.96
N GLY A 735 -11.34 -23.57 5.60
CA GLY A 735 -11.29 -23.37 7.06
C GLY A 735 -10.58 -22.09 7.51
N ARG A 736 -9.83 -21.44 6.61
CA ARG A 736 -9.34 -20.06 6.71
C ARG A 736 -9.58 -19.38 5.35
N SER A 737 -9.59 -18.05 5.30
CA SER A 737 -9.98 -17.21 4.15
C SER A 737 -9.13 -17.42 2.87
N GLY A 738 -9.33 -18.54 2.17
CA GLY A 738 -8.76 -18.81 0.85
C GLY A 738 -9.69 -18.30 -0.25
N ILE A 739 -9.13 -17.77 -1.35
CA ILE A 739 -9.90 -17.19 -2.47
C ILE A 739 -10.94 -18.17 -3.01
N ILE A 740 -10.60 -19.46 -3.12
CA ILE A 740 -11.52 -20.47 -3.65
C ILE A 740 -12.61 -20.83 -2.64
N ALA A 741 -12.29 -20.84 -1.34
CA ALA A 741 -13.25 -21.11 -0.28
C ALA A 741 -14.29 -19.98 -0.15
N ASP A 742 -13.86 -18.72 -0.35
CA ASP A 742 -14.73 -17.55 -0.37
C ASP A 742 -15.72 -17.58 -1.56
N LEU A 743 -15.30 -18.12 -2.71
CA LEU A 743 -16.14 -18.24 -3.91
C LEU A 743 -17.15 -19.40 -3.83
N PHE A 744 -16.85 -20.46 -3.09
CA PHE A 744 -17.69 -21.66 -3.00
C PHE A 744 -17.88 -22.10 -1.55
N PRO A 745 -18.62 -21.33 -0.73
CA PRO A 745 -18.83 -21.65 0.67
C PRO A 745 -19.55 -23.01 0.82
N GLY A 746 -18.96 -23.91 1.60
CA GLY A 746 -19.54 -25.23 1.89
C GLY A 746 -19.25 -26.33 0.86
N GLU A 747 -18.54 -26.03 -0.23
CA GLU A 747 -18.00 -27.06 -1.11
C GLU A 747 -16.63 -27.50 -0.62
N ASP A 748 -16.43 -28.82 -0.45
CA ASP A 748 -15.13 -29.38 -0.13
C ASP A 748 -14.18 -29.22 -1.33
N ALA A 749 -13.48 -28.09 -1.35
CA ALA A 749 -12.23 -27.89 -2.09
C ALA A 749 -11.02 -28.42 -1.28
N ARG A 750 -11.26 -29.37 -0.34
CA ARG A 750 -10.31 -29.75 0.73
C ARG A 750 -8.99 -30.36 0.26
N SER A 751 -8.93 -30.90 -0.95
CA SER A 751 -7.70 -31.48 -1.48
C SER A 751 -7.20 -30.70 -2.67
N VAL A 752 -5.97 -30.19 -2.56
CA VAL A 752 -5.19 -29.73 -3.70
C VAL A 752 -5.27 -30.78 -4.80
N ASP A 753 -5.79 -30.35 -5.95
CA ASP A 753 -5.78 -31.15 -7.15
C ASP A 753 -4.35 -31.21 -7.67
N THR A 754 -3.56 -32.07 -7.02
CA THR A 754 -2.13 -32.27 -7.29
C THR A 754 -1.87 -32.62 -8.75
N LYS A 755 -2.84 -33.25 -9.43
CA LYS A 755 -2.77 -33.50 -10.87
C LYS A 755 -2.91 -32.21 -11.66
N SER A 756 -3.91 -31.39 -11.37
CA SER A 756 -4.03 -30.06 -12.00
C SER A 756 -2.82 -29.17 -11.72
N VAL A 757 -2.27 -29.21 -10.50
CA VAL A 757 -1.03 -28.49 -10.16
C VAL A 757 0.11 -28.96 -11.04
N GLN A 758 0.34 -30.27 -11.16
CA GLN A 758 1.41 -30.81 -12.01
C GLN A 758 1.21 -30.49 -13.51
N GLU A 759 -0.02 -30.59 -14.01
CA GLU A 759 -0.34 -30.24 -15.40
C GLU A 759 -0.09 -28.77 -15.70
N VAL A 760 -0.43 -27.87 -14.76
CA VAL A 760 -0.22 -26.43 -14.92
C VAL A 760 1.26 -26.08 -14.76
N ILE A 761 1.99 -26.66 -13.80
CA ILE A 761 3.46 -26.49 -13.68
C ILE A 761 4.15 -26.89 -14.98
N ALA A 762 3.79 -28.05 -15.55
CA ALA A 762 4.40 -28.54 -16.78
C ALA A 762 4.16 -27.61 -17.98
N SER A 763 3.12 -26.76 -17.94
CA SER A 763 2.88 -25.76 -18.98
C SER A 763 3.63 -24.43 -18.79
N PHE A 764 4.21 -24.19 -17.60
CA PHE A 764 4.82 -22.90 -17.25
C PHE A 764 6.30 -22.98 -16.81
N SER A 765 6.80 -24.11 -16.32
CA SER A 765 8.25 -24.32 -16.16
C SER A 765 8.86 -24.55 -17.54
N LYS A 766 9.41 -23.49 -18.14
CA LYS A 766 10.01 -23.54 -19.48
C LYS A 766 11.22 -24.47 -19.54
N ASP A 767 11.93 -24.57 -18.42
CA ASP A 767 13.24 -25.23 -18.35
C ASP A 767 13.15 -26.65 -17.76
N GLY A 768 11.97 -27.05 -17.25
CA GLY A 768 11.72 -28.38 -16.70
C GLY A 768 12.43 -28.66 -15.38
N ASP A 769 13.00 -27.63 -14.76
CA ASP A 769 13.66 -27.62 -13.44
C ASP A 769 12.69 -27.82 -12.26
N ALA A 770 11.39 -27.80 -12.51
CA ALA A 770 10.34 -27.89 -11.51
C ALA A 770 10.33 -26.73 -10.51
N SER A 771 10.93 -25.59 -10.89
CA SER A 771 10.75 -24.29 -10.25
C SER A 771 9.99 -23.32 -11.18
N LEU A 772 9.47 -22.24 -10.62
CA LEU A 772 8.79 -21.19 -11.37
C LEU A 772 9.40 -19.84 -11.04
N SER A 773 9.86 -19.10 -12.03
CA SER A 773 10.21 -17.69 -11.87
C SER A 773 8.97 -16.83 -11.54
N LYS A 774 9.16 -15.59 -11.09
CA LYS A 774 8.06 -14.67 -10.75
C LYS A 774 7.01 -14.52 -11.85
N GLY A 775 7.45 -14.36 -13.10
CA GLY A 775 6.54 -14.24 -14.24
C GLY A 775 5.77 -15.54 -14.54
N GLU A 776 6.44 -16.68 -14.40
CA GLU A 776 5.83 -18.01 -14.61
C GLU A 776 4.85 -18.34 -13.49
N PHE A 777 5.15 -17.98 -12.25
CA PHE A 777 4.26 -18.15 -11.11
C PHE A 777 2.96 -17.34 -11.27
N VAL A 778 3.02 -16.09 -11.73
CA VAL A 778 1.82 -15.27 -11.95
C VAL A 778 0.89 -15.93 -12.99
N LEU A 779 1.46 -16.40 -14.10
CA LEU A 779 0.71 -17.13 -15.13
C LEU A 779 0.15 -18.44 -14.61
N PHE A 780 0.96 -19.20 -13.87
CA PHE A 780 0.56 -20.43 -13.21
C PHE A 780 -0.61 -20.20 -12.23
N ALA A 781 -0.50 -19.22 -11.33
CA ALA A 781 -1.52 -18.91 -10.33
C ALA A 781 -2.84 -18.50 -11.00
N THR A 782 -2.75 -17.68 -12.05
CA THR A 782 -3.91 -17.26 -12.85
C THR A 782 -4.62 -18.45 -13.49
N GLU A 783 -3.88 -19.32 -14.18
CA GLU A 783 -4.47 -20.52 -14.81
C GLU A 783 -4.96 -21.56 -13.79
N TYR A 784 -4.28 -21.68 -12.65
CA TYR A 784 -4.69 -22.59 -11.60
C TYR A 784 -6.02 -22.17 -10.97
N ILE A 785 -6.18 -20.88 -10.63
CA ILE A 785 -7.46 -20.35 -10.13
C ILE A 785 -8.53 -20.53 -11.21
N ARG A 786 -8.24 -20.17 -12.47
CA ARG A 786 -9.16 -20.33 -13.61
C ARG A 786 -9.68 -21.76 -13.70
N LYS A 787 -8.77 -22.74 -13.77
CA LYS A 787 -9.13 -24.17 -13.87
C LYS A 787 -9.90 -24.66 -12.66
N THR A 788 -9.48 -24.27 -11.45
CA THR A 788 -10.11 -24.76 -10.22
C THR A 788 -11.54 -24.23 -10.06
N VAL A 789 -11.74 -22.91 -10.23
CA VAL A 789 -13.05 -22.26 -10.14
C VAL A 789 -13.99 -22.84 -11.20
N MET A 790 -13.53 -22.97 -12.45
CA MET A 790 -14.36 -23.53 -13.53
C MET A 790 -14.70 -25.01 -13.32
N LYS A 791 -13.78 -25.79 -12.75
CA LYS A 791 -14.03 -27.21 -12.42
C LYS A 791 -15.11 -27.33 -11.33
N ILE A 792 -15.04 -26.52 -10.28
CA ILE A 792 -16.06 -26.51 -9.22
C ILE A 792 -17.40 -26.03 -9.77
N ALA A 793 -17.42 -24.92 -10.53
CA ALA A 793 -18.65 -24.40 -11.15
C ALA A 793 -19.29 -25.42 -12.11
N THR A 794 -18.49 -26.14 -12.91
CA THR A 794 -19.01 -27.19 -13.81
C THR A 794 -19.63 -28.34 -13.03
N ARG A 795 -19.01 -28.75 -11.93
CA ARG A 795 -19.56 -29.79 -11.03
C ARG A 795 -20.88 -29.35 -10.41
N LEU A 796 -20.95 -28.10 -9.93
CA LEU A 796 -22.17 -27.53 -9.35
C LEU A 796 -23.30 -27.43 -10.38
N ALA A 797 -23.00 -26.92 -11.58
CA ALA A 797 -23.95 -26.85 -12.68
C ALA A 797 -24.47 -28.24 -13.07
N GLY A 798 -23.58 -29.23 -13.18
CA GLY A 798 -23.94 -30.62 -13.47
C GLY A 798 -24.78 -31.27 -12.38
N ALA A 799 -24.64 -30.83 -11.13
CA ALA A 799 -25.46 -31.24 -10.00
C ALA A 799 -26.78 -30.44 -9.88
N GLY A 800 -27.04 -29.48 -10.78
CA GLY A 800 -28.20 -28.60 -10.71
C GLY A 800 -28.19 -27.63 -9.52
N LYS A 801 -27.02 -27.39 -8.92
CA LYS A 801 -26.84 -26.41 -7.83
C LYS A 801 -26.73 -25.00 -8.41
N ASP A 802 -27.20 -24.03 -7.63
CA ASP A 802 -27.14 -22.61 -8.00
C ASP A 802 -25.68 -22.12 -8.04
N LEU A 803 -25.34 -21.39 -9.10
CA LEU A 803 -24.04 -20.77 -9.29
C LEU A 803 -24.00 -19.30 -8.84
N GLN A 804 -25.15 -18.72 -8.48
CA GLN A 804 -25.24 -17.33 -8.05
C GLN A 804 -24.25 -16.99 -6.91
N PRO A 805 -24.05 -17.85 -5.88
CA PRO A 805 -23.07 -17.58 -4.84
C PRO A 805 -21.64 -17.39 -5.38
N ALA A 806 -21.25 -18.12 -6.42
CA ALA A 806 -19.93 -18.00 -7.04
C ALA A 806 -19.80 -16.70 -7.84
N VAL A 807 -20.86 -16.29 -8.54
CA VAL A 807 -20.91 -14.99 -9.23
C VAL A 807 -20.81 -13.84 -8.24
N ASP A 808 -21.59 -13.89 -7.16
CA ASP A 808 -21.58 -12.87 -6.11
C ASP A 808 -20.21 -12.81 -5.41
N GLY A 809 -19.61 -13.97 -5.15
CA GLY A 809 -18.25 -14.08 -4.61
C GLY A 809 -17.20 -13.44 -5.53
N LEU A 810 -17.28 -13.66 -6.85
CA LEU A 810 -16.36 -13.06 -7.82
C LEU A 810 -16.53 -11.53 -7.90
N ILE A 811 -17.77 -11.04 -7.83
CA ILE A 811 -18.06 -9.60 -7.77
C ILE A 811 -17.49 -9.00 -6.48
N ALA A 812 -17.67 -9.66 -5.34
CA ALA A 812 -17.12 -9.21 -4.07
C ALA A 812 -15.59 -9.22 -4.07
N ALA A 813 -14.96 -10.28 -4.61
CA ALA A 813 -13.51 -10.38 -4.76
C ALA A 813 -12.95 -9.26 -5.67
N LYS A 814 -13.63 -8.99 -6.79
CA LYS A 814 -13.28 -7.89 -7.69
C LYS A 814 -13.31 -6.56 -6.95
N LYS A 815 -14.39 -6.28 -6.22
CA LYS A 815 -14.53 -5.04 -5.44
C LYS A 815 -13.45 -4.92 -4.35
N LYS A 816 -13.11 -6.03 -3.67
CA LYS A 816 -12.03 -6.06 -2.66
C LYS A 816 -10.63 -5.85 -3.25
N LEU A 817 -10.41 -6.18 -4.52
CA LEU A 817 -9.12 -5.92 -5.18
C LEU A 817 -9.01 -4.47 -5.68
N GLN A 818 -10.13 -3.80 -5.93
CA GLN A 818 -10.18 -2.41 -6.41
C GLN A 818 -10.13 -1.35 -5.30
N GLY A 819 -10.44 -1.74 -4.06
CA GLY A 819 -10.37 -0.87 -2.89
C GLY A 819 -9.18 -1.24 -2.05
#